data_AF-A0A835ZMQ8-F1
#
_entry.id   AF-A0A835ZMQ8-F1
#
_cell.length_a   1.000
_cell.length_b   1.000
_cell.length_c   1.000
_cell.angle_alpha   90.00
_cell.angle_beta   90.00
_cell.angle_gamma   90.00
#
_symmetry.space_group_name_H-M   'P 1'
#
loop_
_entity.id
_entity.type
_entity.pdbx_description
1 polymer ?
#
loop_
_entity_poly.entity_id
_entity_poly.type
_entity_poly.pdbx_seq_one_letter_code
_entity_poly.pdbx_strand_id
1 'polypeptide(L)'
;MKAGRYLPHFPVIEYSLSLDGNFSKFMYIGTIAIGTPSQEFTVIFDTGSSDLWVPSIHCHSPSCLTHNLFNPHKSTTFKLLDNRIDLIYASRRIEGVLGQDVIQFMYIGTIAIGTPPQEFTVIFDTGSSDLWVPSIHCHSPSCLTHNLFNPHKSTTFKLLDNRIDLIYASGSIEGVLGQDVIQIGNLLHFNQTFTLSQKLSKDFFQNVPFDGVLGLGFPSLAIQGTTPLFDNLKNLGLIPYPLFAFYLSSRRENGSVLMFGGVDHSYHTGKLNWVPVSRTHYWQITIGRISMNGEVIACTRGCQAIMDTGTTSLLGPRRHIAKIQTLIRVRPFGSLQHTVPCNITSTLPPLIFTIKGIDYPVPAQAYIYESSQGLCYSTFWNVKQLKNEAETWVLGNVFLKLYFSVYDRENISMHVIVTACKHGCQALVDTGTLSLCGLRSMVTNIHSLIGANLLQDDKFSYVGNINIGTPPQEFQVLFDTGSSGLWVPSIYCQSPSCYKHNSFVPCNSSTFKATNKIFNTNYSSVSIKGYLVYDTVRIGNLVSVAQPFGLSLKEFGFEDVPFDGILGLGYPRPTVTGASPIFDNLMKQGVFSEPVFAFHLSSQKENGSVVMFGGVNRDYYKGELNWVPVSQVGNWHIKVDSISMNGTVVACKRGCQALLDTGTGFLRGPRGPVSKIQKFIHARPIGREHVVSCQSVGTLPPVVFTINGIDYPVPAEAYTQSLSGYCFSNFLVRPPRVNESETWVLELSNPDANTGQADVSETLSPESSIPTRAPSTALEAKEGMCWTLEEGDGSGIHRGCHMGNGTGKVTAENACSSPASPKPVLFNF
;
A
#
# COMPACT_ATOMS: atom_id res chain seq x y z
N MET A 1 41.97 -15.21 -38.44
CA MET A 1 42.85 -14.16 -39.03
C MET A 1 42.02 -12.89 -39.24
N LYS A 2 42.67 -11.71 -39.19
CA LYS A 2 42.16 -10.37 -39.55
C LYS A 2 40.86 -9.90 -38.87
N ALA A 3 40.99 -8.89 -38.01
CA ALA A 3 39.89 -8.02 -37.58
C ALA A 3 39.50 -7.03 -38.70
N GLY A 4 38.45 -6.23 -38.49
CA GLY A 4 38.22 -5.02 -39.28
C GLY A 4 36.81 -4.84 -39.86
N ARG A 5 35.80 -4.68 -39.00
CA ARG A 5 34.68 -3.77 -39.30
C ARG A 5 34.45 -2.90 -38.06
N TYR A 6 34.44 -1.59 -38.27
CA TYR A 6 34.06 -0.64 -37.23
C TYR A 6 32.60 -0.89 -36.87
N LEU A 7 32.32 -1.12 -35.59
CA LEU A 7 31.03 -0.70 -35.04
C LEU A 7 30.99 0.83 -35.14
N PRO A 8 29.84 1.45 -35.46
CA PRO A 8 29.72 2.89 -35.36
C PRO A 8 30.04 3.30 -33.92
N HIS A 9 30.84 4.36 -33.74
CA HIS A 9 31.00 4.97 -32.42
C HIS A 9 29.66 5.58 -32.01
N PHE A 10 28.87 4.81 -31.26
CA PHE A 10 27.84 5.40 -30.42
C PHE A 10 28.53 6.40 -29.49
N PRO A 11 28.10 7.67 -29.43
CA PRO A 11 28.66 8.65 -28.52
C PRO A 11 28.15 8.33 -27.10
N VAL A 12 28.83 7.39 -26.45
CA VAL A 12 28.71 7.15 -25.01
C VAL A 12 29.35 8.35 -24.33
N ILE A 13 28.53 9.32 -23.94
CA ILE A 13 29.00 10.53 -23.27
C ILE A 13 29.16 10.23 -21.78
N GLU A 14 30.40 10.20 -21.32
CA GLU A 14 30.74 10.05 -19.91
C GLU A 14 30.41 11.34 -19.15
N TYR A 15 29.33 11.32 -18.37
CA TYR A 15 28.87 12.45 -17.57
C TYR A 15 29.29 12.32 -16.11
N SER A 16 30.19 13.20 -15.65
CA SER A 16 30.49 13.38 -14.23
C SER A 16 29.55 14.42 -13.60
N LEU A 17 28.54 13.97 -12.85
CA LEU A 17 27.87 14.85 -11.89
C LEU A 17 28.75 14.96 -10.63
N SER A 18 29.35 16.14 -10.43
CA SER A 18 29.97 16.50 -9.15
C SER A 18 28.88 16.88 -8.15
N LEU A 19 28.45 15.92 -7.35
CA LEU A 19 27.80 16.20 -6.08
C LEU A 19 28.92 16.34 -5.03
N ASP A 20 29.08 17.55 -4.50
CA ASP A 20 29.94 17.91 -3.38
C ASP A 20 31.41 17.47 -3.48
N GLY A 21 31.98 17.58 -4.68
CA GLY A 21 33.41 17.76 -4.92
C GLY A 21 34.32 16.53 -4.77
N ASN A 22 33.84 15.42 -4.19
CA ASN A 22 34.67 14.23 -3.92
C ASN A 22 34.18 12.90 -4.51
N PHE A 23 32.99 12.85 -5.13
CA PHE A 23 32.50 11.63 -5.80
C PHE A 23 31.98 11.91 -7.21
N SER A 24 32.31 11.00 -8.14
CA SER A 24 31.80 10.97 -9.52
C SER A 24 31.08 9.65 -9.76
N LYS A 25 29.78 9.70 -10.10
CA LYS A 25 29.00 8.52 -10.46
C LYS A 25 28.89 8.39 -11.98
N PHE A 26 29.66 7.46 -12.54
CA PHE A 26 29.65 7.14 -13.97
C PHE A 26 28.38 6.39 -14.35
N MET A 27 27.76 6.76 -15.48
CA MET A 27 26.57 6.13 -16.03
C MET A 27 26.67 6.04 -17.55
N TYR A 28 26.40 4.86 -18.12
CA TYR A 28 26.42 4.64 -19.57
C TYR A 28 25.10 5.13 -20.18
N ILE A 29 25.14 6.26 -20.89
CA ILE A 29 23.99 6.83 -21.59
C ILE A 29 24.14 6.75 -23.11
N GLY A 30 23.02 6.71 -23.82
CA GLY A 30 22.98 6.86 -25.27
C GLY A 30 21.56 6.95 -25.82
N THR A 31 21.45 7.27 -27.11
CA THR A 31 20.16 7.49 -27.78
C THR A 31 19.60 6.21 -28.38
N ILE A 32 18.31 5.98 -28.17
CA ILE A 32 17.49 4.96 -28.84
C ILE A 32 16.33 5.62 -29.58
N ALA A 33 15.68 4.88 -30.48
CA ALA A 33 14.51 5.33 -31.23
C ALA A 33 13.35 4.33 -31.07
N ILE A 34 12.15 4.84 -30.79
CA ILE A 34 10.95 4.04 -30.51
C ILE A 34 9.79 4.50 -31.41
N GLY A 35 9.04 3.55 -31.95
CA GLY A 35 7.84 3.82 -32.75
C GLY A 35 8.11 4.09 -34.23
N THR A 36 7.07 4.49 -34.96
CA THR A 36 7.13 4.77 -36.41
C THR A 36 6.11 5.85 -36.80
N PRO A 37 6.52 7.02 -37.32
CA PRO A 37 7.89 7.54 -37.36
C PRO A 37 8.58 7.51 -36.00
N SER A 38 9.90 7.36 -36.02
CA SER A 38 10.74 7.19 -34.83
C SER A 38 10.73 8.42 -33.93
N GLN A 39 10.52 8.20 -32.63
CA GLN A 39 10.70 9.18 -31.57
C GLN A 39 11.98 8.81 -30.79
N GLU A 40 12.88 9.77 -30.56
CA GLU A 40 14.20 9.51 -29.97
C GLU A 40 14.21 9.78 -28.46
N PHE A 41 14.97 8.97 -27.71
CA PHE A 41 15.12 9.05 -26.26
C PHE A 41 16.56 8.80 -25.85
N THR A 42 17.11 9.63 -24.97
CA THR A 42 18.34 9.31 -24.25
C THR A 42 18.00 8.41 -23.07
N VAL A 43 18.61 7.23 -22.99
CA VAL A 43 18.39 6.25 -21.92
C VAL A 43 19.70 5.87 -21.25
N ILE A 44 19.61 5.36 -20.02
CA ILE A 44 20.72 4.71 -19.32
C ILE A 44 20.73 3.23 -19.72
N PHE A 45 21.88 2.71 -20.14
CA PHE A 45 22.09 1.29 -20.37
C PHE A 45 22.45 0.59 -19.06
N ASP A 46 21.44 0.34 -18.22
CA ASP A 46 21.59 -0.35 -16.94
C ASP A 46 21.56 -1.88 -17.12
N THR A 47 22.71 -2.52 -16.93
CA THR A 47 22.89 -3.99 -16.98
C THR A 47 22.18 -4.75 -15.87
N GLY A 48 21.64 -4.06 -14.84
CA GLY A 48 20.77 -4.63 -13.82
C GLY A 48 19.29 -4.67 -14.20
N SER A 49 18.90 -4.17 -15.38
CA SER A 49 17.51 -4.03 -15.82
C SER A 49 17.18 -4.84 -17.08
N SER A 50 15.92 -5.29 -17.20
CA SER A 50 15.38 -6.00 -18.36
C SER A 50 14.47 -5.17 -19.26
N ASP A 51 14.03 -4.01 -18.77
CA ASP A 51 12.82 -3.33 -19.24
C ASP A 51 13.15 -1.95 -19.82
N LEU A 52 12.53 -1.60 -20.95
CA LEU A 52 12.66 -0.28 -21.56
C LEU A 52 11.57 0.68 -21.07
N TRP A 53 11.97 1.68 -20.29
CA TRP A 53 11.10 2.73 -19.77
C TRP A 53 11.34 4.07 -20.48
N VAL A 54 10.27 4.71 -20.97
CA VAL A 54 10.29 6.09 -21.48
C VAL A 54 9.06 6.87 -20.98
N PRO A 55 9.17 8.18 -20.70
CA PRO A 55 8.04 8.97 -20.22
C PRO A 55 7.02 9.22 -21.33
N SER A 56 5.73 9.10 -21.03
CA SER A 56 4.63 9.35 -21.98
C SER A 56 4.21 10.83 -21.99
N ILE A 57 3.58 11.32 -23.07
CA ILE A 57 2.94 12.66 -23.09
C ILE A 57 1.88 12.88 -21.99
N HIS A 58 1.34 11.80 -21.41
CA HIS A 58 0.41 11.85 -20.29
C HIS A 58 1.13 11.96 -18.93
N CYS A 59 2.47 11.91 -18.91
CA CYS A 59 3.27 12.18 -17.72
C CYS A 59 3.55 13.69 -17.61
N HIS A 60 2.83 14.36 -16.72
CA HIS A 60 2.94 15.80 -16.49
C HIS A 60 3.84 16.17 -15.30
N SER A 61 4.69 15.24 -14.82
CA SER A 61 5.67 15.54 -13.77
C SER A 61 6.84 16.37 -14.34
N PRO A 62 7.49 17.24 -13.54
CA PRO A 62 8.66 18.00 -14.01
C PRO A 62 9.75 17.10 -14.60
N SER A 63 10.04 15.95 -13.98
CA SER A 63 11.04 14.98 -14.44
C SER A 63 10.70 14.35 -15.80
N CYS A 64 9.41 14.19 -16.11
CA CYS A 64 8.98 13.79 -17.45
C CYS A 64 9.13 14.96 -18.44
N LEU A 65 8.72 16.18 -18.06
CA LEU A 65 8.79 17.38 -18.90
C LEU A 65 10.23 17.80 -19.25
N THR A 66 11.24 17.39 -18.48
CA THR A 66 12.67 17.56 -18.80
C THR A 66 13.22 16.57 -19.83
N HIS A 67 12.41 15.65 -20.34
CA HIS A 67 12.80 14.59 -21.28
C HIS A 67 11.88 14.56 -22.51
N ASN A 68 12.35 13.91 -23.58
CA ASN A 68 11.48 13.62 -24.72
C ASN A 68 10.32 12.73 -24.27
N LEU A 69 9.09 13.16 -24.56
CA LEU A 69 7.88 12.43 -24.20
C LEU A 69 7.38 11.57 -25.37
N PHE A 70 7.20 10.28 -25.13
CA PHE A 70 6.61 9.37 -26.10
C PHE A 70 5.16 9.74 -26.36
N ASN A 71 4.88 10.21 -27.57
CA ASN A 71 3.54 10.53 -28.03
C ASN A 71 2.95 9.31 -28.76
N PRO A 72 1.93 8.63 -28.19
CA PRO A 72 1.32 7.47 -28.82
C PRO A 72 0.65 7.81 -30.15
N HIS A 73 0.04 8.99 -30.25
CA HIS A 73 -0.65 9.45 -31.45
C HIS A 73 0.31 9.80 -32.61
N LYS A 74 1.62 9.94 -32.34
CA LYS A 74 2.65 10.14 -33.38
C LYS A 74 3.25 8.83 -33.91
N SER A 75 2.90 7.67 -33.33
CA SER A 75 3.49 6.39 -33.71
C SER A 75 2.43 5.40 -34.22
N THR A 76 2.45 5.11 -35.52
CA THR A 76 1.56 4.13 -36.16
C THR A 76 1.77 2.70 -35.67
N THR A 77 2.91 2.42 -35.03
CA THR A 77 3.26 1.15 -34.39
C THR A 77 2.97 1.13 -32.88
N PHE A 78 2.46 2.21 -32.28
CA PHE A 78 2.03 2.17 -30.88
C PHE A 78 0.69 1.45 -30.73
N LYS A 79 0.55 0.68 -29.64
CA LYS A 79 -0.72 0.13 -29.17
C LYS A 79 -0.81 0.33 -27.66
N LEU A 80 -1.91 0.90 -27.20
CA LEU A 80 -2.27 0.87 -25.78
C LEU A 80 -2.77 -0.54 -25.42
N LEU A 81 -2.61 -0.95 -24.17
CA LEU A 81 -3.06 -2.24 -23.66
C LEU A 81 -4.12 -2.02 -22.55
N ASP A 82 -5.24 -1.39 -22.91
CA ASP A 82 -6.43 -1.37 -22.05
C ASP A 82 -7.17 -2.71 -22.21
N ASN A 83 -6.62 -3.73 -21.56
CA ASN A 83 -7.10 -5.10 -21.59
C ASN A 83 -8.15 -5.38 -20.49
N ARG A 84 -8.86 -4.34 -20.05
CA ARG A 84 -9.90 -4.40 -19.02
C ARG A 84 -11.26 -4.71 -19.66
N ILE A 85 -12.00 -5.62 -19.02
CA ILE A 85 -13.35 -6.02 -19.42
C ILE A 85 -14.24 -5.87 -18.20
N ASP A 86 -15.15 -4.89 -18.22
CA ASP A 86 -16.17 -4.74 -17.18
C ASP A 86 -17.21 -5.86 -17.30
N LEU A 87 -17.55 -6.48 -16.17
CA LEU A 87 -18.46 -7.62 -16.09
C LEU A 87 -19.78 -7.23 -15.41
N ILE A 88 -20.90 -7.56 -16.05
CA ILE A 88 -22.24 -7.35 -15.55
C ILE A 88 -22.60 -8.50 -14.61
N TYR A 89 -23.10 -8.17 -13.41
CA TYR A 89 -23.63 -9.15 -12.47
C TYR A 89 -25.08 -9.51 -12.82
N ALA A 90 -25.29 -10.71 -13.36
CA ALA A 90 -26.61 -11.23 -13.69
C ALA A 90 -27.08 -12.25 -12.63
N SER A 91 -28.38 -12.22 -12.28
CA SER A 91 -28.99 -13.18 -11.35
C SER A 91 -30.37 -13.62 -11.84
N ARG A 92 -30.61 -14.93 -11.97
CA ARG A 92 -31.89 -15.52 -12.42
C ARG A 92 -32.20 -16.79 -11.61
N ARG A 93 -33.49 -17.10 -11.44
CA ARG A 93 -33.93 -18.45 -11.05
C ARG A 93 -33.95 -19.31 -12.31
N ILE A 94 -33.21 -20.41 -12.31
CA ILE A 94 -33.04 -21.33 -13.45
C ILE A 94 -32.96 -22.74 -12.91
N GLU A 95 -33.45 -23.72 -13.67
CA GLU A 95 -33.24 -25.12 -13.36
C GLU A 95 -31.73 -25.44 -13.37
N GLY A 96 -31.22 -25.84 -12.21
CA GLY A 96 -29.80 -26.08 -11.97
C GLY A 96 -29.39 -27.54 -12.15
N VAL A 97 -28.11 -27.80 -11.93
CA VAL A 97 -27.51 -29.15 -11.99
C VAL A 97 -28.33 -30.13 -11.14
N LEU A 98 -28.83 -31.19 -11.76
CA LEU A 98 -29.78 -32.19 -11.23
C LEU A 98 -31.27 -31.78 -11.16
N GLY A 99 -31.72 -30.79 -11.94
CA GLY A 99 -33.15 -30.53 -12.16
C GLY A 99 -33.84 -29.87 -10.97
N GLN A 100 -33.16 -28.92 -10.31
CA GLN A 100 -33.68 -28.24 -9.12
C GLN A 100 -33.79 -26.73 -9.36
N ASP A 101 -34.75 -26.10 -8.73
CA ASP A 101 -35.11 -24.70 -8.96
C ASP A 101 -34.16 -23.77 -8.15
N VAL A 102 -33.01 -23.42 -8.73
CA VAL A 102 -31.87 -22.72 -8.08
C VAL A 102 -31.77 -21.27 -8.56
N ILE A 103 -31.39 -20.35 -7.66
CA ILE A 103 -31.02 -18.98 -8.06
C ILE A 103 -29.53 -18.97 -8.39
N GLN A 104 -29.23 -18.81 -9.68
CA GLN A 104 -27.87 -18.73 -10.20
C GLN A 104 -27.45 -17.26 -10.33
N PHE A 105 -26.16 -17.00 -10.09
CA PHE A 105 -25.55 -15.70 -10.33
C PHE A 105 -24.23 -15.84 -11.08
N MET A 106 -24.08 -15.00 -12.10
CA MET A 106 -23.12 -15.19 -13.17
C MET A 106 -22.54 -13.83 -13.58
N TYR A 107 -21.30 -13.85 -14.05
CA TYR A 107 -20.59 -12.66 -14.50
C TYR A 107 -20.45 -12.72 -16.02
N ILE A 108 -21.16 -11.83 -16.69
CA ILE A 108 -21.26 -11.80 -18.16
C ILE A 108 -20.57 -10.54 -18.68
N GLY A 109 -20.01 -10.61 -19.88
CA GLY A 109 -19.51 -9.44 -20.60
C GLY A 109 -19.73 -9.58 -22.10
N THR A 110 -19.55 -8.48 -22.83
CA THR A 110 -19.80 -8.43 -24.27
C THR A 110 -18.54 -8.75 -25.06
N ILE A 111 -18.70 -9.61 -26.07
CA ILE A 111 -17.75 -9.78 -27.18
C ILE A 111 -18.48 -9.48 -28.50
N ALA A 112 -17.75 -9.30 -29.59
CA ALA A 112 -18.35 -9.26 -30.92
C ALA A 112 -17.60 -10.16 -31.91
N ILE A 113 -18.31 -10.68 -32.91
CA ILE A 113 -17.83 -11.69 -33.85
C ILE A 113 -18.12 -11.26 -35.29
N GLY A 114 -17.09 -11.29 -36.14
CA GLY A 114 -17.17 -11.08 -37.58
C GLY A 114 -16.99 -9.64 -38.06
N THR A 115 -17.08 -9.47 -39.39
CA THR A 115 -16.87 -8.18 -40.07
C THR A 115 -18.03 -7.86 -41.03
N PRO A 116 -18.95 -6.94 -40.70
CA PRO A 116 -19.00 -6.13 -39.47
C PRO A 116 -19.31 -6.96 -38.21
N PRO A 117 -18.94 -6.46 -37.01
CA PRO A 117 -19.12 -7.19 -35.77
C PRO A 117 -20.60 -7.45 -35.42
N GLN A 118 -20.88 -8.66 -34.93
CA GLN A 118 -22.15 -9.06 -34.33
C GLN A 118 -21.92 -9.27 -32.83
N GLU A 119 -22.67 -8.58 -31.97
CA GLU A 119 -22.44 -8.61 -30.51
C GLU A 119 -23.09 -9.83 -29.83
N PHE A 120 -22.41 -10.36 -28.80
CA PHE A 120 -22.87 -11.45 -27.95
C PHE A 120 -22.47 -11.20 -26.50
N THR A 121 -23.37 -11.55 -25.59
CA THR A 121 -23.09 -11.65 -24.16
C THR A 121 -22.59 -13.06 -23.83
N VAL A 122 -21.47 -13.15 -23.11
CA VAL A 122 -20.86 -14.45 -22.75
C VAL A 122 -20.47 -14.52 -21.28
N ILE A 123 -20.54 -15.73 -20.71
CA ILE A 123 -19.81 -16.04 -19.47
C ILE A 123 -18.34 -16.25 -19.80
N PHE A 124 -17.46 -15.59 -19.03
CA PHE A 124 -16.03 -15.89 -19.02
C PHE A 124 -15.77 -17.01 -18.01
N ASP A 125 -15.51 -18.22 -18.50
CA ASP A 125 -15.65 -19.47 -17.76
C ASP A 125 -14.31 -20.20 -17.54
N THR A 126 -13.78 -20.19 -16.31
CA THR A 126 -12.57 -20.95 -15.97
C THR A 126 -12.81 -22.47 -15.82
N GLY A 127 -14.06 -22.92 -15.89
CA GLY A 127 -14.48 -24.32 -15.91
C GLY A 127 -14.50 -24.99 -17.29
N SER A 128 -14.40 -24.23 -18.40
CA SER A 128 -14.27 -24.76 -19.78
C SER A 128 -13.18 -24.02 -20.58
N SER A 129 -12.90 -24.42 -21.82
CA SER A 129 -11.78 -23.87 -22.63
C SER A 129 -12.13 -23.43 -24.05
N ASP A 130 -13.37 -23.65 -24.49
CA ASP A 130 -13.82 -23.33 -25.84
C ASP A 130 -14.72 -22.09 -25.85
N LEU A 131 -14.73 -21.38 -26.98
CA LEU A 131 -15.71 -20.33 -27.27
C LEU A 131 -16.85 -20.90 -28.10
N TRP A 132 -18.10 -20.64 -27.71
CA TRP A 132 -19.27 -20.93 -28.55
C TRP A 132 -20.35 -19.86 -28.43
N VAL A 133 -21.09 -19.68 -29.53
CA VAL A 133 -22.33 -18.88 -29.60
C VAL A 133 -23.37 -19.61 -30.46
N PRO A 134 -24.68 -19.40 -30.23
CA PRO A 134 -25.72 -19.96 -31.08
C PRO A 134 -25.73 -19.26 -32.44
N SER A 135 -26.04 -20.03 -33.48
CA SER A 135 -26.07 -19.56 -34.88
C SER A 135 -27.50 -19.46 -35.42
N ILE A 136 -27.67 -18.79 -36.57
CA ILE A 136 -28.95 -18.79 -37.31
C ILE A 136 -29.41 -20.19 -37.76
N HIS A 137 -28.52 -21.19 -37.71
CA HIS A 137 -28.83 -22.60 -37.98
C HIS A 137 -29.29 -23.34 -36.71
N CYS A 138 -29.39 -22.66 -35.57
CA CYS A 138 -29.97 -23.22 -34.36
C CYS A 138 -31.50 -23.16 -34.40
N HIS A 139 -32.13 -24.31 -34.21
CA HIS A 139 -33.60 -24.45 -34.20
C HIS A 139 -34.15 -24.92 -32.84
N SER A 140 -33.30 -25.04 -31.80
CA SER A 140 -33.75 -25.25 -30.43
C SER A 140 -34.56 -24.05 -29.90
N PRO A 141 -35.61 -24.26 -29.08
CA PRO A 141 -36.34 -23.17 -28.42
C PRO A 141 -35.44 -22.21 -27.64
N SER A 142 -34.33 -22.69 -27.05
CA SER A 142 -33.34 -21.88 -26.32
C SER A 142 -32.62 -20.85 -27.19
N CYS A 143 -32.56 -21.07 -28.51
CA CYS A 143 -31.92 -20.13 -29.44
C CYS A 143 -32.86 -18.98 -29.84
N LEU A 144 -34.17 -19.11 -29.58
CA LEU A 144 -35.14 -18.05 -29.90
C LEU A 144 -35.12 -16.88 -28.90
N THR A 145 -34.39 -17.01 -27.80
CA THR A 145 -34.26 -16.00 -26.73
C THR A 145 -32.89 -15.31 -26.69
N HIS A 146 -31.99 -15.60 -27.64
CA HIS A 146 -30.60 -15.17 -27.65
C HIS A 146 -30.17 -14.56 -29.00
N ASN A 147 -29.08 -13.79 -29.00
CA ASN A 147 -28.44 -13.27 -30.20
C ASN A 147 -27.87 -14.42 -31.03
N LEU A 148 -28.14 -14.43 -32.35
CA LEU A 148 -27.75 -15.53 -33.24
C LEU A 148 -26.69 -15.09 -34.25
N PHE A 149 -25.55 -15.78 -34.26
CA PHE A 149 -24.49 -15.55 -35.23
C PHE A 149 -24.92 -15.92 -36.64
N ASN A 150 -24.86 -14.93 -37.53
CA ASN A 150 -25.15 -15.08 -38.95
C ASN A 150 -23.83 -15.09 -39.74
N PRO A 151 -23.35 -16.26 -40.20
CA PRO A 151 -22.10 -16.36 -40.96
C PRO A 151 -22.18 -15.60 -42.29
N HIS A 152 -23.36 -15.48 -42.91
CA HIS A 152 -23.55 -14.75 -44.16
C HIS A 152 -23.45 -13.22 -44.00
N LYS A 153 -23.45 -12.70 -42.77
CA LYS A 153 -23.21 -11.26 -42.51
C LYS A 153 -21.74 -10.91 -42.31
N SER A 154 -20.86 -11.89 -42.09
CA SER A 154 -19.44 -11.65 -41.83
C SER A 154 -18.59 -11.92 -43.07
N THR A 155 -17.88 -10.90 -43.52
CA THR A 155 -16.93 -10.97 -44.65
C THR A 155 -15.61 -11.66 -44.30
N THR A 156 -15.34 -11.89 -43.01
CA THR A 156 -14.13 -12.57 -42.51
C THR A 156 -14.37 -14.01 -42.08
N PHE A 157 -15.63 -14.47 -42.05
CA PHE A 157 -16.00 -15.81 -41.60
C PHE A 157 -15.44 -16.93 -42.49
N LYS A 158 -14.98 -18.00 -41.84
CA LYS A 158 -14.56 -19.25 -42.47
C LYS A 158 -15.21 -20.42 -41.73
N LEU A 159 -16.02 -21.20 -42.44
CA LEU A 159 -16.53 -22.47 -41.92
C LEU A 159 -15.39 -23.50 -41.89
N LEU A 160 -15.28 -24.27 -40.80
CA LEU A 160 -14.38 -25.43 -40.69
C LEU A 160 -15.14 -26.76 -40.72
N ASP A 161 -16.44 -26.74 -40.40
CA ASP A 161 -17.43 -27.83 -40.49
C ASP A 161 -17.12 -29.10 -39.68
N ASN A 162 -16.12 -29.08 -38.81
CA ASN A 162 -15.93 -30.11 -37.79
C ASN A 162 -17.13 -30.08 -36.83
N ARG A 163 -17.87 -31.19 -36.74
CA ARG A 163 -18.99 -31.33 -35.78
C ARG A 163 -18.49 -31.48 -34.35
N ILE A 164 -19.13 -30.78 -33.43
CA ILE A 164 -18.75 -30.64 -32.02
C ILE A 164 -19.97 -30.85 -31.14
N ASP A 165 -19.82 -31.69 -30.11
CA ASP A 165 -20.75 -31.79 -28.99
C ASP A 165 -20.02 -31.37 -27.70
N LEU A 166 -20.50 -30.32 -27.00
CA LEU A 166 -19.98 -29.94 -25.68
C LEU A 166 -21.03 -30.23 -24.60
N ILE A 167 -20.59 -30.81 -23.49
CA ILE A 167 -21.45 -31.23 -22.37
C ILE A 167 -21.01 -30.49 -21.10
N TYR A 168 -21.89 -29.62 -20.60
CA TYR A 168 -21.75 -28.91 -19.34
C TYR A 168 -22.58 -29.59 -18.24
N ALA A 169 -22.34 -29.23 -16.98
CA ALA A 169 -23.10 -29.79 -15.84
C ALA A 169 -24.61 -29.49 -15.87
N SER A 170 -25.01 -28.41 -16.54
CA SER A 170 -26.41 -27.95 -16.64
C SER A 170 -27.07 -28.20 -18.01
N GLY A 171 -26.34 -28.67 -19.02
CA GLY A 171 -26.86 -28.76 -20.39
C GLY A 171 -25.81 -29.13 -21.43
N SER A 172 -26.22 -29.24 -22.69
CA SER A 172 -25.33 -29.56 -23.81
C SER A 172 -25.58 -28.68 -25.03
N ILE A 173 -24.56 -28.55 -25.86
CA ILE A 173 -24.61 -27.87 -27.16
C ILE A 173 -24.09 -28.81 -28.24
N GLU A 174 -24.73 -28.82 -29.41
CA GLU A 174 -24.28 -29.53 -30.60
C GLU A 174 -24.11 -28.49 -31.72
N GLY A 175 -23.02 -28.54 -32.48
CA GLY A 175 -22.67 -27.49 -33.43
C GLY A 175 -21.53 -27.84 -34.38
N VAL A 176 -20.98 -26.83 -35.04
CA VAL A 176 -19.84 -26.95 -35.97
C VAL A 176 -18.78 -25.88 -35.71
N LEU A 177 -17.51 -26.20 -35.96
CA LEU A 177 -16.44 -25.20 -35.89
C LEU A 177 -16.51 -24.20 -37.03
N GLY A 178 -16.25 -22.95 -36.69
CA GLY A 178 -15.90 -21.87 -37.60
C GLY A 178 -14.72 -21.07 -37.06
N GLN A 179 -14.16 -20.22 -37.90
CA GLN A 179 -13.15 -19.23 -37.55
C GLN A 179 -13.60 -17.86 -38.05
N ASP A 180 -13.48 -16.84 -37.20
CA ASP A 180 -13.74 -15.46 -37.57
C ASP A 180 -12.92 -14.51 -36.70
N VAL A 181 -12.99 -13.22 -37.02
CA VAL A 181 -12.53 -12.13 -36.17
C VAL A 181 -13.38 -12.07 -34.90
N ILE A 182 -12.74 -12.10 -33.74
CA ILE A 182 -13.33 -11.77 -32.44
C ILE A 182 -12.81 -10.40 -32.02
N GLN A 183 -13.72 -9.54 -31.56
CA GLN A 183 -13.42 -8.32 -30.83
C GLN A 183 -13.80 -8.48 -29.35
N ILE A 184 -12.90 -8.09 -28.45
CA ILE A 184 -13.16 -7.96 -27.01
C ILE A 184 -12.70 -6.58 -26.55
N GLY A 185 -13.62 -5.80 -25.97
CA GLY A 185 -13.39 -4.39 -25.65
C GLY A 185 -13.05 -3.57 -26.90
N ASN A 186 -12.21 -2.54 -26.71
CA ASN A 186 -11.86 -1.60 -27.78
C ASN A 186 -10.57 -1.96 -28.54
N LEU A 187 -9.84 -3.01 -28.13
CA LEU A 187 -8.43 -3.21 -28.52
C LEU A 187 -8.05 -4.64 -28.93
N LEU A 188 -8.68 -5.67 -28.38
CA LEU A 188 -8.37 -7.05 -28.72
C LEU A 188 -9.21 -7.46 -29.95
N HIS A 189 -8.58 -7.57 -31.11
CA HIS A 189 -9.24 -7.84 -32.40
C HIS A 189 -8.42 -8.84 -33.24
N PHE A 190 -8.86 -10.10 -33.33
CA PHE A 190 -8.04 -11.21 -33.84
C PHE A 190 -8.85 -12.42 -34.35
N ASN A 191 -8.25 -13.24 -35.21
CA ASN A 191 -8.87 -14.46 -35.71
C ASN A 191 -8.89 -15.55 -34.63
N GLN A 192 -10.05 -16.12 -34.33
CA GLN A 192 -10.25 -17.18 -33.34
C GLN A 192 -11.15 -18.29 -33.91
N THR A 193 -10.88 -19.53 -33.53
CA THR A 193 -11.76 -20.68 -33.79
C THR A 193 -12.80 -20.80 -32.68
N PHE A 194 -14.08 -20.97 -33.04
CA PHE A 194 -15.20 -21.08 -32.11
C PHE A 194 -16.28 -22.04 -32.64
N THR A 195 -17.17 -22.52 -31.77
CA THR A 195 -18.28 -23.39 -32.16
C THR A 195 -19.55 -22.57 -32.44
N LEU A 196 -20.12 -22.76 -33.62
CA LEU A 196 -21.45 -22.29 -34.00
C LEU A 196 -22.45 -23.34 -33.54
N SER A 197 -23.16 -23.08 -32.44
CA SER A 197 -24.19 -24.00 -31.96
C SER A 197 -25.37 -24.05 -32.94
N GLN A 198 -25.80 -25.27 -33.26
CA GLN A 198 -26.96 -25.63 -34.08
C GLN A 198 -28.09 -26.23 -33.21
N LYS A 199 -27.79 -26.58 -31.96
CA LYS A 199 -28.76 -27.12 -31.00
C LYS A 199 -28.26 -26.88 -29.58
N LEU A 200 -29.15 -26.35 -28.76
CA LEU A 200 -28.98 -26.19 -27.31
C LEU A 200 -29.98 -27.07 -26.57
N SER A 201 -29.57 -27.67 -25.45
CA SER A 201 -30.49 -28.30 -24.51
C SER A 201 -31.51 -27.27 -23.97
N LYS A 202 -32.77 -27.67 -23.84
CA LYS A 202 -33.87 -26.73 -23.56
C LYS A 202 -33.81 -26.13 -22.15
N ASP A 203 -33.63 -26.99 -21.16
CA ASP A 203 -34.11 -26.75 -19.80
C ASP A 203 -33.34 -25.62 -19.09
N PHE A 204 -32.01 -25.63 -19.23
CA PHE A 204 -31.12 -24.56 -18.75
C PHE A 204 -31.06 -23.36 -19.72
N PHE A 205 -30.62 -23.57 -20.96
CA PHE A 205 -30.26 -22.48 -21.86
C PHE A 205 -31.45 -21.63 -22.36
N GLN A 206 -32.71 -22.05 -22.19
CA GLN A 206 -33.84 -21.19 -22.60
C GLN A 206 -34.01 -19.95 -21.69
N ASN A 207 -33.52 -20.01 -20.44
CA ASN A 207 -33.84 -19.04 -19.39
C ASN A 207 -32.64 -18.21 -18.88
N VAL A 208 -31.45 -18.41 -19.45
CA VAL A 208 -30.24 -17.66 -19.08
C VAL A 208 -30.27 -16.20 -19.61
N PRO A 209 -29.45 -15.30 -19.05
CA PRO A 209 -29.23 -13.94 -19.54
C PRO A 209 -27.89 -13.80 -20.29
N PHE A 210 -27.45 -14.83 -21.00
CA PHE A 210 -26.21 -14.81 -21.79
C PHE A 210 -26.38 -15.65 -23.07
N ASP A 211 -25.76 -15.21 -24.17
CA ASP A 211 -25.87 -15.89 -25.46
C ASP A 211 -24.94 -17.11 -25.57
N GLY A 212 -23.73 -17.03 -25.02
CA GLY A 212 -22.71 -18.09 -25.15
C GLY A 212 -21.71 -18.19 -23.99
N VAL A 213 -20.68 -19.02 -24.17
CA VAL A 213 -19.61 -19.22 -23.18
C VAL A 213 -18.25 -19.03 -23.84
N LEU A 214 -17.35 -18.36 -23.13
CA LEU A 214 -15.95 -18.14 -23.49
C LEU A 214 -15.08 -18.82 -22.43
N GLY A 215 -14.55 -20.00 -22.76
CA GLY A 215 -13.69 -20.77 -21.87
C GLY A 215 -12.30 -20.16 -21.66
N LEU A 216 -11.82 -20.22 -20.41
CA LEU A 216 -10.53 -19.71 -19.94
C LEU A 216 -9.64 -20.78 -19.27
N GLY A 217 -9.98 -22.06 -19.42
CA GLY A 217 -9.20 -23.21 -18.94
C GLY A 217 -7.90 -23.48 -19.73
N PHE A 218 -7.44 -24.73 -19.72
CA PHE A 218 -6.21 -25.15 -20.42
C PHE A 218 -6.52 -25.84 -21.76
N PRO A 219 -5.63 -25.76 -22.78
CA PRO A 219 -5.80 -26.43 -24.07
C PRO A 219 -6.07 -27.94 -24.02
N SER A 220 -5.72 -28.64 -22.92
CA SER A 220 -6.02 -30.07 -22.77
C SER A 220 -7.48 -30.38 -22.42
N LEU A 221 -8.29 -29.35 -22.14
CA LEU A 221 -9.74 -29.40 -21.91
C LEU A 221 -10.53 -28.87 -23.12
N ALA A 222 -9.86 -28.23 -24.08
CA ALA A 222 -10.48 -27.70 -25.29
C ALA A 222 -10.78 -28.80 -26.33
N ILE A 223 -11.58 -28.46 -27.34
CA ILE A 223 -11.79 -29.28 -28.53
C ILE A 223 -10.44 -29.65 -29.17
N GLN A 224 -10.25 -30.94 -29.47
CA GLN A 224 -8.98 -31.43 -30.01
C GLN A 224 -8.63 -30.72 -31.34
N GLY A 225 -7.53 -29.97 -31.34
CA GLY A 225 -7.05 -29.22 -32.51
C GLY A 225 -7.47 -27.74 -32.55
N THR A 226 -8.24 -27.24 -31.58
CA THR A 226 -8.45 -25.79 -31.41
C THR A 226 -7.37 -25.18 -30.51
N THR A 227 -7.32 -23.84 -30.48
CA THR A 227 -6.53 -23.06 -29.52
C THR A 227 -7.51 -22.22 -28.69
N PRO A 228 -7.52 -22.33 -27.35
CA PRO A 228 -8.35 -21.48 -26.49
C PRO A 228 -8.10 -19.99 -26.74
N LEU A 229 -9.09 -19.16 -26.44
CA LEU A 229 -9.02 -17.74 -26.72
C LEU A 229 -7.84 -17.05 -26.01
N PHE A 230 -7.60 -17.40 -24.75
CA PHE A 230 -6.52 -16.81 -23.96
C PHE A 230 -5.11 -17.25 -24.44
N ASP A 231 -4.96 -18.51 -24.86
CA ASP A 231 -3.74 -19.00 -25.52
C ASP A 231 -3.46 -18.24 -26.81
N ASN A 232 -4.50 -18.02 -27.63
CA ASN A 232 -4.39 -17.32 -28.90
C ASN A 232 -3.98 -15.85 -28.69
N LEU A 233 -4.52 -15.17 -27.67
CA LEU A 233 -4.09 -13.82 -27.28
C LEU A 233 -2.58 -13.75 -26.98
N LYS A 234 -2.01 -14.73 -26.25
CA LYS A 234 -0.56 -14.77 -25.97
C LYS A 234 0.25 -15.12 -27.22
N ASN A 235 -0.20 -16.12 -28.00
CA ASN A 235 0.49 -16.56 -29.22
C ASN A 235 0.57 -15.45 -30.29
N LEU A 236 -0.43 -14.57 -30.34
CA LEU A 236 -0.46 -13.40 -31.23
C LEU A 236 0.23 -12.16 -30.64
N GLY A 237 0.80 -12.23 -29.42
CA GLY A 237 1.46 -11.11 -28.75
C GLY A 237 0.53 -9.96 -28.36
N LEU A 238 -0.78 -10.23 -28.22
CA LEU A 238 -1.80 -9.22 -27.90
C LEU A 238 -1.92 -8.94 -26.40
N ILE A 239 -1.32 -9.80 -25.57
CA ILE A 239 -1.19 -9.62 -24.12
C ILE A 239 0.28 -9.75 -23.72
N PRO A 240 0.82 -8.87 -22.85
CA PRO A 240 2.24 -8.90 -22.49
C PRO A 240 2.54 -10.11 -21.62
N TYR A 241 1.79 -10.29 -20.53
CA TYR A 241 1.90 -11.43 -19.62
C TYR A 241 0.83 -12.49 -19.94
N PRO A 242 1.10 -13.80 -19.80
CA PRO A 242 0.12 -14.87 -20.01
C PRO A 242 -0.67 -15.15 -18.72
N LEU A 243 -1.14 -14.11 -18.05
CA LEU A 243 -1.99 -14.21 -16.87
C LEU A 243 -3.29 -13.41 -17.04
N PHE A 244 -4.32 -13.76 -16.27
CA PHE A 244 -5.55 -12.95 -16.20
C PHE A 244 -6.08 -12.89 -14.77
N ALA A 245 -6.81 -11.81 -14.43
CA ALA A 245 -7.32 -11.58 -13.09
C ALA A 245 -8.83 -11.31 -13.09
N PHE A 246 -9.52 -11.81 -12.05
CA PHE A 246 -10.94 -11.57 -11.79
C PHE A 246 -11.14 -10.84 -10.46
N TYR A 247 -11.90 -9.76 -10.52
CA TYR A 247 -12.58 -9.14 -9.37
C TYR A 247 -14.09 -9.29 -9.54
N LEU A 248 -14.77 -9.91 -8.57
CA LEU A 248 -16.20 -10.20 -8.66
C LEU A 248 -16.97 -9.45 -7.57
N SER A 249 -17.77 -8.46 -7.97
CA SER A 249 -18.58 -7.64 -7.05
C SER A 249 -19.76 -8.44 -6.49
N SER A 250 -20.11 -8.20 -5.22
CA SER A 250 -21.37 -8.65 -4.61
C SER A 250 -22.54 -7.69 -4.84
N ARG A 251 -22.29 -6.46 -5.33
CA ARG A 251 -23.31 -5.47 -5.66
C ARG A 251 -23.83 -5.69 -7.09
N ARG A 252 -25.07 -5.27 -7.36
CA ARG A 252 -25.68 -5.28 -8.71
C ARG A 252 -25.18 -4.18 -9.64
N GLU A 253 -24.57 -3.13 -9.08
CA GLU A 253 -23.99 -2.01 -9.81
C GLU A 253 -22.58 -2.34 -10.32
N ASN A 254 -22.15 -1.64 -11.38
CA ASN A 254 -20.88 -1.86 -12.07
C ASN A 254 -19.68 -1.89 -11.10
N GLY A 255 -18.73 -2.78 -11.38
CA GLY A 255 -17.50 -2.88 -10.60
C GLY A 255 -16.81 -4.23 -10.66
N SER A 256 -17.47 -5.30 -11.14
CA SER A 256 -16.81 -6.57 -11.46
C SER A 256 -15.97 -6.43 -12.72
N VAL A 257 -14.79 -7.04 -12.77
CA VAL A 257 -13.80 -6.84 -13.84
C VAL A 257 -13.02 -8.14 -14.12
N LEU A 258 -12.80 -8.41 -15.40
CA LEU A 258 -11.76 -9.31 -15.91
C LEU A 258 -10.63 -8.47 -16.53
N MET A 259 -9.39 -8.90 -16.32
CA MET A 259 -8.17 -8.22 -16.77
C MET A 259 -7.31 -9.23 -17.54
N PHE A 260 -7.03 -9.00 -18.81
CA PHE A 260 -6.16 -9.88 -19.61
C PHE A 260 -4.72 -9.35 -19.68
N GLY A 261 -3.74 -10.19 -19.33
CA GLY A 261 -2.32 -9.84 -19.40
C GLY A 261 -1.85 -8.79 -18.42
N GLY A 262 -2.52 -8.65 -17.28
CA GLY A 262 -2.15 -7.72 -16.22
C GLY A 262 -3.00 -7.92 -14.96
N VAL A 263 -2.60 -7.25 -13.87
CA VAL A 263 -3.31 -7.25 -12.59
C VAL A 263 -3.44 -5.80 -12.13
N ASP A 264 -4.67 -5.30 -11.99
CA ASP A 264 -4.91 -4.04 -11.31
C ASP A 264 -4.97 -4.29 -9.79
N HIS A 265 -3.86 -3.97 -9.13
CA HIS A 265 -3.69 -4.14 -7.69
C HIS A 265 -4.60 -3.24 -6.84
N SER A 266 -5.33 -2.27 -7.43
CA SER A 266 -6.30 -1.44 -6.70
C SER A 266 -7.54 -2.20 -6.23
N TYR A 267 -7.83 -3.36 -6.82
CA TYR A 267 -9.00 -4.16 -6.49
C TYR A 267 -8.87 -5.01 -5.22
N HIS A 268 -7.65 -5.17 -4.70
CA HIS A 268 -7.35 -6.06 -3.57
C HIS A 268 -6.55 -5.40 -2.45
N THR A 269 -6.30 -6.15 -1.37
CA THR A 269 -5.42 -5.75 -0.26
C THR A 269 -4.53 -6.93 0.16
N GLY A 270 -3.39 -6.67 0.79
CA GLY A 270 -2.42 -7.72 1.16
C GLY A 270 -1.60 -8.26 -0.03
N LYS A 271 -0.91 -9.39 0.18
CA LYS A 271 -0.06 -10.05 -0.83
C LYS A 271 -0.77 -11.25 -1.46
N LEU A 272 -0.50 -11.49 -2.74
CA LEU A 272 -1.07 -12.61 -3.48
C LEU A 272 -0.40 -13.95 -3.10
N ASN A 273 -1.20 -14.97 -2.77
CA ASN A 273 -0.68 -16.30 -2.40
C ASN A 273 -0.71 -17.25 -3.60
N TRP A 274 0.47 -17.63 -4.12
CA TRP A 274 0.58 -18.63 -5.18
C TRP A 274 0.24 -20.04 -4.68
N VAL A 275 -0.73 -20.68 -5.35
CA VAL A 275 -1.11 -22.09 -5.24
C VAL A 275 -0.80 -22.75 -6.60
N PRO A 276 0.03 -23.82 -6.65
CA PRO A 276 0.34 -24.48 -7.91
C PRO A 276 -0.89 -25.20 -8.47
N VAL A 277 -1.05 -25.20 -9.79
CA VAL A 277 -2.10 -25.98 -10.46
C VAL A 277 -1.69 -27.46 -10.44
N SER A 278 -2.54 -28.31 -9.85
CA SER A 278 -2.24 -29.73 -9.62
C SER A 278 -2.45 -30.60 -10.87
N ARG A 279 -3.22 -30.12 -11.85
CA ARG A 279 -3.39 -30.73 -13.17
C ARG A 279 -3.78 -29.66 -14.20
N THR A 280 -2.97 -29.49 -15.24
CA THR A 280 -3.20 -28.53 -16.35
C THR A 280 -4.31 -28.97 -17.29
N HIS A 281 -5.56 -28.86 -16.83
CA HIS A 281 -6.76 -29.27 -17.54
C HIS A 281 -7.91 -28.31 -17.18
N TYR A 282 -8.36 -28.39 -15.94
CA TYR A 282 -9.05 -27.30 -15.27
C TYR A 282 -8.04 -26.42 -14.54
N TRP A 283 -8.51 -25.28 -14.00
CA TRP A 283 -7.82 -24.55 -12.95
C TRP A 283 -7.95 -25.29 -11.60
N GLN A 284 -7.26 -26.44 -11.52
CA GLN A 284 -7.34 -27.40 -10.43
C GLN A 284 -6.26 -27.14 -9.37
N ILE A 285 -6.64 -27.12 -8.09
CA ILE A 285 -5.75 -26.92 -6.94
C ILE A 285 -5.93 -28.02 -5.88
N THR A 286 -4.96 -28.17 -4.98
CA THR A 286 -5.03 -29.07 -3.83
C THR A 286 -5.48 -28.32 -2.57
N ILE A 287 -6.62 -28.72 -2.01
CA ILE A 287 -7.05 -28.34 -0.65
C ILE A 287 -6.39 -29.31 0.35
N GLY A 288 -5.88 -28.78 1.47
CA GLY A 288 -5.28 -29.58 2.55
C GLY A 288 -6.30 -30.14 3.55
N ARG A 289 -7.33 -29.36 3.91
CA ARG A 289 -8.47 -29.76 4.75
C ARG A 289 -9.65 -28.80 4.55
N ILE A 290 -10.86 -29.22 4.93
CA ILE A 290 -12.02 -28.33 5.07
C ILE A 290 -12.57 -28.49 6.50
N SER A 291 -12.71 -27.39 7.24
CA SER A 291 -13.07 -27.38 8.66
C SER A 291 -14.14 -26.35 9.02
N MET A 292 -14.93 -26.64 10.06
CA MET A 292 -16.00 -25.78 10.57
C MET A 292 -16.18 -26.05 12.07
N ASN A 293 -16.40 -25.02 12.89
CA ASN A 293 -16.32 -25.12 14.37
C ASN A 293 -15.02 -25.75 14.91
N GLY A 294 -13.90 -25.58 14.19
CA GLY A 294 -12.61 -26.18 14.54
C GLY A 294 -12.47 -27.68 14.21
N GLU A 295 -13.57 -28.38 13.89
CA GLU A 295 -13.51 -29.76 13.40
C GLU A 295 -13.16 -29.82 11.92
N VAL A 296 -12.35 -30.79 11.50
CA VAL A 296 -12.18 -31.13 10.08
C VAL A 296 -13.38 -31.93 9.61
N ILE A 297 -14.18 -31.37 8.71
CA ILE A 297 -15.43 -31.98 8.25
C ILE A 297 -15.30 -32.69 6.91
N ALA A 298 -14.34 -32.30 6.06
CA ALA A 298 -14.04 -32.93 4.78
C ALA A 298 -12.55 -32.79 4.40
N CYS A 299 -12.12 -33.50 3.35
CA CYS A 299 -10.74 -33.46 2.83
C CYS A 299 -9.66 -33.80 3.88
N THR A 300 -9.91 -34.79 4.75
CA THR A 300 -9.03 -35.14 5.90
C THR A 300 -7.65 -35.68 5.51
N ARG A 301 -7.42 -35.97 4.22
CA ARG A 301 -6.13 -36.40 3.65
C ARG A 301 -5.72 -35.48 2.47
N GLY A 302 -6.22 -34.25 2.47
CA GLY A 302 -6.29 -33.41 1.28
C GLY A 302 -7.39 -33.86 0.31
N CYS A 303 -7.70 -33.00 -0.67
CA CYS A 303 -8.62 -33.26 -1.78
C CYS A 303 -8.30 -32.31 -2.94
N GLN A 304 -9.00 -32.43 -4.07
CA GLN A 304 -8.85 -31.55 -5.22
C GLN A 304 -10.01 -30.56 -5.31
N ALA A 305 -9.77 -29.40 -5.89
CA ALA A 305 -10.81 -28.43 -6.21
C ALA A 305 -10.57 -27.75 -7.55
N ILE A 306 -11.64 -27.47 -8.29
CA ILE A 306 -11.62 -26.62 -9.48
C ILE A 306 -12.11 -25.22 -9.09
N MET A 307 -11.44 -24.21 -9.61
CA MET A 307 -11.76 -22.80 -9.39
C MET A 307 -12.51 -22.27 -10.62
N ASP A 308 -13.79 -21.95 -10.46
CA ASP A 308 -14.77 -21.95 -11.55
C ASP A 308 -15.67 -20.70 -11.55
N THR A 309 -15.44 -19.78 -12.48
CA THR A 309 -16.27 -18.58 -12.67
C THR A 309 -17.61 -18.83 -13.36
N GLY A 310 -17.78 -19.96 -14.06
CA GLY A 310 -19.06 -20.39 -14.64
C GLY A 310 -20.01 -20.96 -13.58
N THR A 311 -19.49 -21.65 -12.57
CA THR A 311 -20.27 -22.22 -11.47
C THR A 311 -20.66 -21.16 -10.44
N THR A 312 -21.96 -21.04 -10.15
CA THR A 312 -22.48 -20.21 -9.03
C THR A 312 -22.00 -20.70 -7.66
N SER A 313 -22.08 -22.00 -7.42
CA SER A 313 -22.19 -22.63 -6.08
C SER A 313 -20.90 -23.26 -5.55
N LEU A 314 -20.94 -23.73 -4.30
CA LEU A 314 -19.91 -24.61 -3.75
C LEU A 314 -20.30 -26.07 -4.00
N LEU A 315 -19.62 -26.74 -4.93
CA LEU A 315 -19.90 -28.13 -5.28
C LEU A 315 -18.92 -29.08 -4.57
N GLY A 316 -19.38 -30.27 -4.19
CA GLY A 316 -18.50 -31.29 -3.62
C GLY A 316 -19.09 -32.69 -3.51
N PRO A 317 -18.34 -33.66 -2.95
CA PRO A 317 -18.79 -35.04 -2.79
C PRO A 317 -20.04 -35.15 -1.91
N ARG A 318 -21.04 -35.92 -2.37
CA ARG A 318 -22.37 -36.05 -1.74
C ARG A 318 -22.32 -36.31 -0.23
N ARG A 319 -21.37 -37.11 0.26
CA ARG A 319 -21.21 -37.44 1.69
C ARG A 319 -20.85 -36.21 2.53
N HIS A 320 -19.92 -35.39 2.04
CA HIS A 320 -19.44 -34.20 2.76
C HIS A 320 -20.44 -33.06 2.66
N ILE A 321 -21.07 -32.87 1.50
CA ILE A 321 -22.17 -31.92 1.32
C ILE A 321 -23.31 -32.26 2.28
N ALA A 322 -23.72 -33.53 2.39
CA ALA A 322 -24.74 -33.93 3.37
C ALA A 322 -24.34 -33.59 4.82
N LYS A 323 -23.07 -33.83 5.23
CA LYS A 323 -22.57 -33.41 6.56
C LYS A 323 -22.67 -31.88 6.75
N ILE A 324 -22.32 -31.09 5.75
CA ILE A 324 -22.44 -29.62 5.79
C ILE A 324 -23.91 -29.19 5.94
N GLN A 325 -24.82 -29.71 5.11
CA GLN A 325 -26.25 -29.36 5.17
C GLN A 325 -26.86 -29.69 6.55
N THR A 326 -26.49 -30.82 7.16
CA THR A 326 -26.91 -31.15 8.53
C THR A 326 -26.36 -30.17 9.57
N LEU A 327 -25.07 -29.82 9.49
CA LEU A 327 -24.43 -28.90 10.45
C LEU A 327 -25.01 -27.48 10.38
N ILE A 328 -25.31 -26.97 9.19
CA ILE A 328 -25.96 -25.65 9.00
C ILE A 328 -27.49 -25.70 9.16
N ARG A 329 -28.04 -26.84 9.60
CA ARG A 329 -29.47 -27.05 9.95
C ARG A 329 -30.45 -26.81 8.80
N VAL A 330 -30.05 -27.19 7.58
CA VAL A 330 -30.95 -27.21 6.41
C VAL A 330 -32.20 -28.04 6.69
N ARG A 331 -33.35 -27.53 6.23
CA ARG A 331 -34.62 -28.25 6.19
C ARG A 331 -35.03 -28.48 4.73
N PRO A 332 -35.64 -29.63 4.39
CA PRO A 332 -36.26 -29.82 3.09
C PRO A 332 -37.45 -28.89 2.94
N PHE A 333 -37.58 -28.27 1.77
CA PHE A 333 -38.70 -27.42 1.38
C PHE A 333 -39.19 -27.88 0.01
N GLY A 334 -40.41 -28.42 -0.05
CA GLY A 334 -40.86 -29.18 -1.22
C GLY A 334 -39.98 -30.41 -1.48
N SER A 335 -39.94 -30.84 -2.75
CA SER A 335 -39.19 -32.03 -3.20
C SER A 335 -37.72 -31.76 -3.54
N LEU A 336 -37.34 -30.51 -3.82
CA LEU A 336 -36.09 -30.15 -4.51
C LEU A 336 -35.43 -28.85 -3.97
N GLN A 337 -35.81 -28.34 -2.79
CA GLN A 337 -35.17 -27.17 -2.20
C GLN A 337 -34.74 -27.41 -0.74
N HIS A 338 -33.66 -26.72 -0.37
CA HIS A 338 -32.94 -26.87 0.90
C HIS A 338 -32.81 -25.49 1.55
N THR A 339 -33.70 -25.19 2.50
CA THR A 339 -33.80 -23.88 3.13
C THR A 339 -33.19 -23.86 4.54
N VAL A 340 -32.77 -22.68 4.97
CA VAL A 340 -32.40 -22.38 6.36
C VAL A 340 -33.23 -21.19 6.87
N PRO A 341 -33.46 -21.05 8.18
CA PRO A 341 -34.00 -19.82 8.74
C PRO A 341 -33.03 -18.65 8.47
N CYS A 342 -33.49 -17.55 7.87
CA CYS A 342 -32.61 -16.41 7.57
C CYS A 342 -31.94 -15.82 8.83
N ASN A 343 -32.63 -15.87 9.98
CA ASN A 343 -32.12 -15.36 11.25
C ASN A 343 -30.97 -16.17 11.88
N ILE A 344 -30.62 -17.37 11.39
CA ILE A 344 -29.45 -18.10 11.91
C ILE A 344 -28.14 -17.74 11.18
N THR A 345 -28.17 -16.94 10.11
CA THR A 345 -26.98 -16.52 9.35
C THR A 345 -25.93 -15.80 10.21
N SER A 346 -26.35 -15.02 11.21
CA SER A 346 -25.46 -14.37 12.18
C SER A 346 -24.88 -15.31 13.25
N THR A 347 -25.36 -16.56 13.32
CA THR A 347 -24.96 -17.57 14.31
C THR A 347 -24.28 -18.80 13.71
N LEU A 348 -24.27 -18.91 12.38
CA LEU A 348 -23.63 -20.00 11.66
C LEU A 348 -22.11 -19.73 11.52
N PRO A 349 -21.25 -20.73 11.79
CA PRO A 349 -19.80 -20.56 11.73
C PRO A 349 -19.29 -20.46 10.29
N PRO A 350 -18.15 -19.80 10.04
CA PRO A 350 -17.51 -19.82 8.73
C PRO A 350 -17.04 -21.24 8.36
N LEU A 351 -17.16 -21.59 7.08
CA LEU A 351 -16.54 -22.77 6.51
C LEU A 351 -15.12 -22.43 6.07
N ILE A 352 -14.12 -23.07 6.70
CA ILE A 352 -12.70 -22.82 6.45
C ILE A 352 -12.19 -23.81 5.41
N PHE A 353 -11.70 -23.30 4.28
CA PHE A 353 -10.94 -24.08 3.30
C PHE A 353 -9.44 -23.83 3.55
N THR A 354 -8.67 -24.87 3.88
CA THR A 354 -7.21 -24.70 4.07
C THR A 354 -6.48 -25.05 2.79
N ILE A 355 -5.84 -24.07 2.16
CA ILE A 355 -5.11 -24.23 0.89
C ILE A 355 -3.66 -23.82 1.13
N LYS A 356 -2.70 -24.71 0.82
CA LYS A 356 -1.26 -24.50 1.06
C LYS A 356 -0.91 -24.10 2.53
N GLY A 357 -1.72 -24.55 3.49
CA GLY A 357 -1.56 -24.23 4.92
C GLY A 357 -2.15 -22.89 5.36
N ILE A 358 -2.68 -22.08 4.44
CA ILE A 358 -3.41 -20.83 4.71
C ILE A 358 -4.90 -21.15 4.80
N ASP A 359 -5.60 -20.54 5.76
CA ASP A 359 -7.03 -20.73 6.01
C ASP A 359 -7.88 -19.66 5.31
N TYR A 360 -8.86 -20.09 4.50
CA TYR A 360 -9.76 -19.24 3.71
C TYR A 360 -11.19 -19.35 4.29
N PRO A 361 -11.62 -18.41 5.16
CA PRO A 361 -12.93 -18.43 5.80
C PRO A 361 -14.06 -17.94 4.87
N VAL A 362 -14.94 -18.84 4.44
CA VAL A 362 -16.21 -18.50 3.76
C VAL A 362 -17.28 -18.29 4.85
N PRO A 363 -17.74 -17.04 5.11
CA PRO A 363 -18.73 -16.77 6.14
C PRO A 363 -20.15 -17.20 5.72
N ALA A 364 -21.04 -17.35 6.68
CA ALA A 364 -22.43 -17.79 6.43
C ALA A 364 -23.20 -16.86 5.48
N GLN A 365 -22.90 -15.56 5.52
CA GLN A 365 -23.46 -14.53 4.63
C GLN A 365 -23.03 -14.70 3.15
N ALA A 366 -22.03 -15.53 2.87
CA ALA A 366 -21.60 -15.87 1.51
C ALA A 366 -22.18 -17.21 1.03
N TYR A 367 -22.24 -18.23 1.91
CA TYR A 367 -22.72 -19.57 1.54
C TYR A 367 -24.23 -19.78 1.74
N ILE A 368 -24.93 -18.86 2.43
CA ILE A 368 -26.39 -18.78 2.46
C ILE A 368 -26.84 -17.63 1.56
N TYR A 369 -27.77 -17.93 0.64
CA TYR A 369 -28.37 -16.95 -0.24
C TYR A 369 -29.79 -16.60 0.23
N GLU A 370 -30.05 -15.31 0.52
CA GLU A 370 -31.40 -14.80 0.79
C GLU A 370 -32.09 -14.35 -0.51
N SER A 371 -33.29 -14.88 -0.74
CA SER A 371 -34.13 -14.50 -1.89
C SER A 371 -35.00 -13.29 -1.59
N SER A 372 -35.50 -12.62 -2.64
CA SER A 372 -36.47 -11.52 -2.54
C SER A 372 -37.82 -11.89 -1.91
N GLN A 373 -38.02 -13.16 -1.52
CA GLN A 373 -39.18 -13.68 -0.82
C GLN A 373 -38.92 -13.89 0.69
N GLY A 374 -37.76 -13.49 1.22
CA GLY A 374 -37.37 -13.74 2.62
C GLY A 374 -37.09 -15.21 2.94
N LEU A 375 -36.86 -16.02 1.90
CA LEU A 375 -36.45 -17.42 2.02
C LEU A 375 -34.94 -17.54 1.79
N CYS A 376 -34.23 -18.15 2.74
CA CYS A 376 -32.80 -18.38 2.66
C CYS A 376 -32.47 -19.82 2.26
N TYR A 377 -31.54 -19.96 1.33
CA TYR A 377 -31.16 -21.21 0.67
C TYR A 377 -29.68 -21.52 0.88
N SER A 378 -29.34 -22.80 0.99
CA SER A 378 -27.95 -23.24 0.97
C SER A 378 -27.37 -23.21 -0.44
N THR A 379 -26.14 -22.69 -0.59
CA THR A 379 -25.40 -22.71 -1.85
C THR A 379 -24.50 -23.94 -2.03
N PHE A 380 -24.64 -24.96 -1.17
CA PHE A 380 -23.89 -26.22 -1.24
C PHE A 380 -24.64 -27.28 -2.05
N TRP A 381 -23.96 -27.86 -3.06
CA TRP A 381 -24.55 -28.81 -4.01
C TRP A 381 -23.67 -30.04 -4.21
N ASN A 382 -24.28 -31.21 -4.44
CA ASN A 382 -23.54 -32.45 -4.66
C ASN A 382 -23.24 -32.69 -6.15
N VAL A 383 -21.97 -32.91 -6.49
CA VAL A 383 -21.60 -33.47 -7.81
C VAL A 383 -21.78 -34.99 -7.81
N LYS A 384 -22.08 -35.55 -9.00
CA LYS A 384 -22.02 -36.99 -9.26
C LYS A 384 -20.55 -37.40 -9.44
N GLN A 385 -19.90 -37.82 -8.36
CA GLN A 385 -18.57 -38.44 -8.40
C GLN A 385 -18.67 -39.86 -8.97
N LEU A 386 -17.82 -40.23 -9.94
CA LEU A 386 -17.75 -41.61 -10.42
C LEU A 386 -17.01 -42.49 -9.40
N LYS A 387 -17.24 -43.81 -9.46
CA LYS A 387 -16.53 -44.75 -8.56
C LYS A 387 -15.03 -44.68 -8.83
N ASN A 388 -14.24 -44.56 -7.76
CA ASN A 388 -12.78 -44.52 -7.73
C ASN A 388 -12.13 -43.19 -8.18
N GLU A 389 -12.89 -42.14 -8.46
CA GLU A 389 -12.32 -40.78 -8.64
C GLU A 389 -11.92 -40.16 -7.30
N ALA A 390 -10.91 -39.28 -7.33
CA ALA A 390 -10.53 -38.47 -6.18
C ALA A 390 -11.69 -37.58 -5.69
N GLU A 391 -11.64 -37.14 -4.43
CA GLU A 391 -12.59 -36.15 -3.92
C GLU A 391 -12.35 -34.79 -4.60
N THR A 392 -13.19 -34.44 -5.57
CA THR A 392 -13.14 -33.16 -6.29
C THR A 392 -14.26 -32.24 -5.83
N TRP A 393 -13.89 -31.00 -5.54
CA TRP A 393 -14.79 -29.88 -5.24
C TRP A 393 -14.80 -28.87 -6.40
N VAL A 394 -15.79 -27.99 -6.41
CA VAL A 394 -15.79 -26.80 -7.26
C VAL A 394 -16.04 -25.57 -6.39
N LEU A 395 -15.09 -24.65 -6.38
CA LEU A 395 -15.12 -23.39 -5.65
C LEU A 395 -15.60 -22.30 -6.61
N GLY A 396 -16.93 -22.22 -6.75
CA GLY A 396 -17.59 -21.28 -7.65
C GLY A 396 -17.62 -19.83 -7.16
N ASN A 397 -18.49 -19.03 -7.78
CA ASN A 397 -18.69 -17.61 -7.50
C ASN A 397 -19.08 -17.26 -6.04
N VAL A 398 -19.50 -18.22 -5.21
CA VAL A 398 -19.59 -18.05 -3.74
C VAL A 398 -18.21 -17.79 -3.09
N PHE A 399 -17.18 -18.49 -3.55
CA PHE A 399 -15.80 -18.35 -3.08
C PHE A 399 -15.10 -17.19 -3.79
N LEU A 400 -15.22 -17.12 -5.12
CA LEU A 400 -14.51 -16.14 -5.96
C LEU A 400 -14.96 -14.68 -5.77
N LYS A 401 -16.12 -14.43 -5.14
CA LYS A 401 -16.53 -13.07 -4.68
C LYS A 401 -15.82 -12.58 -3.43
N LEU A 402 -15.34 -13.50 -2.58
CA LEU A 402 -14.63 -13.15 -1.34
C LEU A 402 -13.15 -12.85 -1.60
N TYR A 403 -12.61 -13.45 -2.66
CA TYR A 403 -11.18 -13.56 -2.90
C TYR A 403 -10.83 -13.21 -4.34
N PHE A 404 -10.12 -12.10 -4.52
CA PHE A 404 -9.53 -11.72 -5.80
C PHE A 404 -8.61 -12.85 -6.29
N SER A 405 -8.74 -13.22 -7.56
CA SER A 405 -8.08 -14.40 -8.14
C SER A 405 -7.32 -14.02 -9.41
N VAL A 406 -6.09 -14.55 -9.55
CA VAL A 406 -5.25 -14.38 -10.74
C VAL A 406 -4.80 -15.75 -11.23
N TYR A 407 -4.82 -15.95 -12.52
CA TYR A 407 -4.69 -17.22 -13.22
C TYR A 407 -3.48 -17.11 -14.14
N ASP A 408 -2.38 -17.79 -13.83
CA ASP A 408 -1.09 -17.64 -14.52
C ASP A 408 -0.74 -18.91 -15.32
N ARG A 409 -0.58 -18.72 -16.63
CA ARG A 409 -0.28 -19.79 -17.60
C ARG A 409 1.22 -19.97 -17.85
N GLU A 410 2.09 -19.04 -17.42
CA GLU A 410 3.56 -19.20 -17.46
C GLU A 410 4.03 -20.07 -16.30
N ASN A 411 3.69 -19.68 -15.07
CA ASN A 411 4.14 -20.34 -13.85
C ASN A 411 3.29 -21.57 -13.46
N ILE A 412 2.23 -21.85 -14.24
CA ILE A 412 1.29 -22.97 -14.05
C ILE A 412 0.71 -22.93 -12.61
N SER A 413 0.24 -21.74 -12.23
CA SER A 413 -0.15 -21.42 -10.86
C SER A 413 -1.35 -20.48 -10.83
N MET A 414 -2.09 -20.53 -9.72
CA MET A 414 -3.14 -19.58 -9.41
C MET A 414 -2.76 -18.77 -8.19
N HIS A 415 -3.05 -17.47 -8.19
CA HIS A 415 -3.15 -16.67 -6.99
C HIS A 415 -4.58 -16.64 -6.47
N VAL A 416 -4.72 -16.75 -5.14
CA VAL A 416 -5.93 -16.38 -4.42
C VAL A 416 -5.55 -15.42 -3.29
N ILE A 417 -6.19 -14.26 -3.22
CA ILE A 417 -5.96 -13.26 -2.16
C ILE A 417 -7.00 -13.45 -1.07
N VAL A 418 -6.56 -13.58 0.18
CA VAL A 418 -7.43 -13.87 1.34
C VAL A 418 -7.82 -12.62 2.13
N THR A 419 -7.36 -11.43 1.72
CA THR A 419 -7.64 -10.14 2.34
C THR A 419 -8.59 -9.32 1.46
N ALA A 420 -9.53 -8.62 2.09
CA ALA A 420 -10.76 -8.20 1.44
C ALA A 420 -10.58 -7.17 0.29
N CYS A 421 -11.54 -7.23 -0.64
CA CYS A 421 -11.79 -6.26 -1.71
C CYS A 421 -11.78 -4.81 -1.20
N LYS A 422 -10.97 -3.94 -1.82
CA LYS A 422 -10.75 -2.54 -1.38
C LYS A 422 -12.03 -1.69 -1.29
N HIS A 423 -13.05 -2.03 -2.09
CA HIS A 423 -14.35 -1.34 -2.14
C HIS A 423 -15.44 -1.96 -1.23
N GLY A 424 -15.07 -2.88 -0.33
CA GLY A 424 -15.92 -3.35 0.75
C GLY A 424 -16.99 -4.37 0.36
N CYS A 425 -16.68 -5.64 0.62
CA CYS A 425 -17.71 -6.66 0.87
C CYS A 425 -18.45 -6.27 2.16
N GLN A 426 -19.56 -5.53 2.03
CA GLN A 426 -20.22 -4.87 3.15
C GLN A 426 -21.12 -5.83 3.96
N ALA A 427 -20.47 -6.82 4.56
CA ALA A 427 -21.07 -7.85 5.42
C ALA A 427 -20.24 -8.11 6.72
N LEU A 428 -19.14 -7.37 6.93
CA LEU A 428 -18.19 -7.58 8.03
C LEU A 428 -17.78 -6.28 8.74
N VAL A 429 -18.75 -5.38 8.97
CA VAL A 429 -18.59 -4.23 9.90
C VAL A 429 -19.85 -4.11 10.76
N ASP A 430 -20.18 -5.16 11.52
CA ASP A 430 -21.04 -5.05 12.72
C ASP A 430 -20.96 -6.31 13.59
N THR A 431 -19.85 -6.47 14.32
CA THR A 431 -19.77 -7.20 15.60
C THR A 431 -18.42 -6.90 16.25
N GLY A 432 -18.43 -6.35 17.47
CA GLY A 432 -17.20 -6.17 18.26
C GLY A 432 -16.74 -7.48 18.89
N THR A 433 -15.51 -7.48 19.44
CA THR A 433 -14.83 -8.62 20.12
C THR A 433 -14.61 -9.86 19.22
N LEU A 434 -13.38 -10.38 19.01
CA LEU A 434 -12.26 -10.56 19.95
C LEU A 434 -10.92 -10.88 19.24
N SER A 435 -9.81 -10.64 19.94
CA SER A 435 -8.53 -11.39 19.86
C SER A 435 -7.88 -11.70 18.48
N LEU A 436 -7.04 -10.78 17.99
CA LEU A 436 -5.97 -11.12 17.05
C LEU A 436 -4.74 -11.67 17.81
N CYS A 437 -4.53 -12.99 17.76
CA CYS A 437 -3.28 -13.62 18.20
C CYS A 437 -3.00 -14.87 17.36
N GLY A 438 -1.75 -15.03 16.90
CA GLY A 438 -1.26 -16.28 16.32
C GLY A 438 -1.55 -16.54 14.84
N LEU A 439 -0.82 -15.86 13.95
CA LEU A 439 -0.06 -16.51 12.87
C LEU A 439 0.86 -15.48 12.17
N ARG A 440 2.17 -15.74 12.20
CA ARG A 440 3.21 -15.03 11.45
C ARG A 440 3.99 -16.04 10.62
N SER A 441 4.75 -15.54 9.64
CA SER A 441 5.45 -16.30 8.59
C SER A 441 4.50 -16.78 7.46
N MET A 442 4.87 -16.74 6.17
CA MET A 442 6.16 -16.37 5.58
C MET A 442 5.96 -15.47 4.35
N VAL A 443 6.79 -14.43 4.21
CA VAL A 443 6.68 -13.41 3.14
C VAL A 443 7.88 -13.50 2.20
N THR A 444 7.61 -13.74 0.91
CA THR A 444 8.50 -13.38 -0.20
C THR A 444 7.65 -13.00 -1.42
N ASN A 445 7.35 -11.71 -1.55
CA ASN A 445 7.18 -11.05 -2.84
C ASN A 445 7.38 -9.55 -2.66
N ILE A 446 8.11 -8.95 -3.60
CA ILE A 446 8.69 -7.61 -3.47
C ILE A 446 7.72 -6.60 -4.10
N HIS A 447 6.88 -5.98 -3.27
CA HIS A 447 6.79 -4.52 -3.35
C HIS A 447 8.10 -4.00 -2.77
N SER A 448 8.70 -2.99 -3.39
CA SER A 448 9.98 -2.46 -2.94
C SER A 448 9.89 -1.97 -1.50
N LEU A 449 10.89 -2.33 -0.72
CA LEU A 449 11.17 -1.66 0.54
C LEU A 449 11.62 -0.25 0.21
N ILE A 450 10.80 0.76 0.52
CA ILE A 450 11.14 2.15 0.21
C ILE A 450 11.83 2.76 1.43
N GLY A 451 13.16 2.81 1.37
CA GLY A 451 13.99 3.54 2.31
C GLY A 451 14.14 5.01 1.93
N ALA A 452 14.15 5.88 2.94
CA ALA A 452 14.76 7.20 2.84
C ALA A 452 16.02 7.22 3.72
N ASN A 453 17.13 7.70 3.16
CA ASN A 453 18.39 7.82 3.89
C ASN A 453 18.24 8.87 5.00
N LEU A 454 18.88 8.60 6.13
CA LEU A 454 18.94 9.50 7.28
C LEU A 454 20.37 9.99 7.46
N LEU A 455 20.52 11.29 7.65
CA LEU A 455 21.75 11.94 8.05
C LEU A 455 21.83 12.00 9.58
N GLN A 456 23.02 11.76 10.13
CA GLN A 456 23.29 11.87 11.57
C GLN A 456 24.04 13.17 11.86
N ASP A 457 23.40 14.09 12.56
CA ASP A 457 24.00 15.38 12.94
C ASP A 457 24.98 15.29 14.13
N ASP A 458 25.80 16.32 14.32
CA ASP A 458 26.63 16.55 15.52
C ASP A 458 25.85 16.56 16.85
N LYS A 459 24.53 16.80 16.82
CA LYS A 459 23.60 16.69 17.96
C LYS A 459 22.84 15.35 17.96
N PHE A 460 23.40 14.34 17.30
CA PHE A 460 23.00 12.92 17.31
C PHE A 460 21.54 12.66 16.92
N SER A 461 20.96 13.61 16.18
CA SER A 461 19.60 13.53 15.64
C SER A 461 19.64 12.89 14.26
N TYR A 462 18.70 11.98 13.99
CA TYR A 462 18.56 11.34 12.69
C TYR A 462 17.50 12.08 11.87
N VAL A 463 17.97 12.85 10.90
CA VAL A 463 17.14 13.72 10.05
C VAL A 463 17.11 13.19 8.63
N GLY A 464 16.08 13.51 7.86
CA GLY A 464 16.02 13.16 6.45
C GLY A 464 15.24 14.17 5.62
N ASN A 465 15.56 14.25 4.34
CA ASN A 465 14.97 15.23 3.44
C ASN A 465 13.54 14.81 3.04
N ILE A 466 12.63 15.78 3.10
CA ILE A 466 11.27 15.69 2.54
C ILE A 466 11.02 16.89 1.62
N ASN A 467 10.04 16.78 0.73
CA ASN A 467 9.58 17.94 -0.03
C ASN A 467 8.07 18.17 0.16
N ILE A 468 7.68 19.44 0.35
CA ILE A 468 6.29 19.86 0.52
C ILE A 468 5.92 20.83 -0.61
N GLY A 469 4.79 20.60 -1.29
CA GLY A 469 4.26 21.49 -2.31
C GLY A 469 4.36 21.01 -3.76
N THR A 470 3.79 21.79 -4.68
CA THR A 470 3.92 21.61 -6.13
C THR A 470 4.09 22.97 -6.82
N PRO A 471 5.28 23.37 -7.30
CA PRO A 471 6.55 22.66 -7.22
C PRO A 471 7.00 22.34 -5.77
N PRO A 472 7.83 21.30 -5.56
CA PRO A 472 8.24 20.89 -4.23
C PRO A 472 9.24 21.88 -3.62
N GLN A 473 9.04 22.20 -2.33
CA GLN A 473 9.98 22.95 -1.48
C GLN A 473 10.63 21.94 -0.52
N GLU A 474 11.94 22.00 -0.30
CA GLU A 474 12.69 21.01 0.48
C GLU A 474 12.86 21.40 1.96
N PHE A 475 12.82 20.40 2.83
CA PHE A 475 12.99 20.54 4.29
C PHE A 475 13.74 19.31 4.83
N GLN A 476 14.64 19.51 5.78
CA GLN A 476 15.19 18.42 6.60
C GLN A 476 14.33 18.26 7.86
N VAL A 477 13.86 17.04 8.14
CA VAL A 477 12.99 16.78 9.28
C VAL A 477 13.49 15.64 10.17
N LEU A 478 13.28 15.81 11.48
CA LEU A 478 13.47 14.75 12.47
C LEU A 478 12.35 13.72 12.33
N PHE A 479 12.69 12.44 12.13
CA PHE A 479 11.73 11.35 12.11
C PHE A 479 11.49 10.86 13.55
N ASP A 480 10.31 11.12 14.11
CA ASP A 480 10.03 11.09 15.55
C ASP A 480 8.95 10.05 15.91
N THR A 481 9.29 8.98 16.64
CA THR A 481 8.31 8.02 17.18
C THR A 481 7.65 8.48 18.49
N GLY A 482 8.21 9.47 19.19
CA GLY A 482 7.64 10.09 20.38
C GLY A 482 6.38 10.94 20.09
N SER A 483 6.24 11.50 18.89
CA SER A 483 5.06 12.27 18.44
C SER A 483 4.47 11.79 17.11
N SER A 484 3.29 12.32 16.72
CA SER A 484 2.49 11.87 15.58
C SER A 484 2.12 12.97 14.58
N GLY A 485 2.73 14.15 14.67
CA GLY A 485 2.45 15.30 13.81
C GLY A 485 3.60 15.60 12.85
N LEU A 486 3.27 15.96 11.61
CA LEU A 486 4.20 16.65 10.71
C LEU A 486 4.04 18.17 10.88
N TRP A 487 5.12 18.92 11.00
CA TRP A 487 5.12 20.39 10.93
C TRP A 487 6.43 20.97 10.38
N VAL A 488 6.35 22.18 9.81
CA VAL A 488 7.49 23.01 9.34
C VAL A 488 7.19 24.51 9.58
N PRO A 489 8.20 25.40 9.68
CA PRO A 489 8.02 26.85 9.78
C PRO A 489 7.42 27.45 8.50
N SER A 490 6.72 28.57 8.67
CA SER A 490 6.25 29.42 7.58
C SER A 490 7.14 30.63 7.39
N ILE A 491 7.18 31.19 6.18
CA ILE A 491 7.71 32.55 5.95
C ILE A 491 7.00 33.65 6.76
N TYR A 492 5.82 33.35 7.32
CA TYR A 492 5.10 34.25 8.24
C TYR A 492 5.44 34.01 9.72
N CYS A 493 6.37 33.10 10.03
CA CYS A 493 6.86 32.91 11.39
C CYS A 493 7.74 34.08 11.84
N GLN A 494 7.58 34.49 13.09
CA GLN A 494 8.28 35.65 13.68
C GLN A 494 9.26 35.28 14.81
N SER A 495 9.41 33.99 15.11
CA SER A 495 10.32 33.51 16.16
C SER A 495 11.77 33.45 15.68
N PRO A 496 12.77 33.68 16.56
CA PRO A 496 14.19 33.53 16.23
C PRO A 496 14.55 32.17 15.61
N SER A 497 13.95 31.08 16.11
CA SER A 497 14.02 29.73 15.51
C SER A 497 13.83 29.73 13.98
N CYS A 498 12.83 30.45 13.47
CA CYS A 498 12.42 30.34 12.06
C CYS A 498 13.37 31.01 11.08
N TYR A 499 14.23 31.95 11.51
CA TYR A 499 15.18 32.64 10.62
C TYR A 499 16.43 31.81 10.29
N LYS A 500 16.61 30.64 10.92
CA LYS A 500 17.71 29.70 10.67
C LYS A 500 17.29 28.48 9.83
N HIS A 501 16.00 28.32 9.53
CA HIS A 501 15.43 27.11 8.94
C HIS A 501 14.68 27.39 7.63
N ASN A 502 14.66 26.41 6.74
CA ASN A 502 13.89 26.45 5.50
C ASN A 502 12.41 26.65 5.83
N SER A 503 11.84 27.75 5.33
CA SER A 503 10.50 28.20 5.70
C SER A 503 9.53 28.06 4.52
N PHE A 504 8.42 27.37 4.74
CA PHE A 504 7.44 27.07 3.68
C PHE A 504 6.73 28.33 3.19
N VAL A 505 6.69 28.47 1.86
CA VAL A 505 6.04 29.55 1.10
C VAL A 505 4.72 29.02 0.52
N PRO A 506 3.54 29.36 1.09
CA PRO A 506 2.26 28.84 0.60
C PRO A 506 1.95 29.21 -0.85
N CYS A 507 2.30 30.43 -1.26
CA CYS A 507 2.05 30.94 -2.61
C CYS A 507 2.85 30.22 -3.70
N ASN A 508 3.94 29.52 -3.35
CA ASN A 508 4.79 28.79 -4.29
C ASN A 508 4.30 27.35 -4.53
N SER A 509 3.13 26.95 -4.02
CA SER A 509 2.56 25.63 -4.21
C SER A 509 1.12 25.68 -4.75
N SER A 510 0.92 25.12 -5.94
CA SER A 510 -0.40 24.95 -6.55
C SER A 510 -1.24 23.85 -5.91
N THR A 511 -0.67 23.04 -5.01
CA THR A 511 -1.40 22.03 -4.22
C THR A 511 -1.63 22.43 -2.77
N PHE A 512 -1.21 23.64 -2.36
CA PHE A 512 -1.47 24.18 -1.02
C PHE A 512 -2.96 24.44 -0.79
N LYS A 513 -3.43 24.04 0.39
CA LYS A 513 -4.79 24.34 0.86
C LYS A 513 -4.77 24.74 2.34
N ALA A 514 -5.05 26.03 2.57
CA ALA A 514 -5.25 26.63 3.87
C ALA A 514 -6.37 25.96 4.70
N THR A 515 -6.29 26.08 6.03
CA THR A 515 -7.46 25.93 6.91
C THR A 515 -7.41 26.95 8.04
N ASN A 516 -8.58 27.29 8.59
CA ASN A 516 -8.69 28.15 9.79
C ASN A 516 -8.53 27.39 11.12
N LYS A 517 -8.09 26.11 11.11
CA LYS A 517 -7.78 25.37 12.34
C LYS A 517 -6.39 25.77 12.84
N ILE A 518 -6.31 26.23 14.09
CA ILE A 518 -5.03 26.49 14.78
C ILE A 518 -4.51 25.17 15.35
N PHE A 519 -3.21 24.91 15.22
CA PHE A 519 -2.52 23.89 16.02
C PHE A 519 -1.62 24.56 17.07
N ASN A 520 -1.44 23.88 18.20
CA ASN A 520 -0.60 24.34 19.30
C ASN A 520 -0.06 23.11 20.05
N THR A 521 1.24 22.84 19.97
CA THR A 521 1.86 21.63 20.52
C THR A 521 3.11 21.94 21.35
N ASN A 522 3.40 21.09 22.34
CA ASN A 522 4.47 21.27 23.31
C ASN A 522 5.37 20.02 23.36
N TYR A 523 6.64 20.16 22.97
CA TYR A 523 7.66 19.12 22.99
C TYR A 523 8.53 19.27 24.25
N SER A 524 8.12 18.63 25.35
CA SER A 524 8.78 18.69 26.67
C SER A 524 8.95 20.09 27.28
N SER A 525 9.93 20.89 26.81
CA SER A 525 10.26 22.26 27.25
C SER A 525 10.16 23.30 26.12
N VAL A 526 9.72 22.86 24.94
CA VAL A 526 9.69 23.58 23.66
C VAL A 526 8.22 23.70 23.22
N SER A 527 7.84 24.77 22.52
CA SER A 527 6.44 24.99 22.09
C SER A 527 6.30 25.56 20.69
N ILE A 528 5.22 25.19 20.00
CA ILE A 528 4.94 25.57 18.61
C ILE A 528 3.47 25.93 18.45
N LYS A 529 3.19 27.01 17.72
CA LYS A 529 1.84 27.44 17.35
C LYS A 529 1.76 27.90 15.90
N GLY A 530 0.71 27.51 15.20
CA GLY A 530 0.48 27.87 13.81
C GLY A 530 -0.88 27.41 13.28
N TYR A 531 -0.99 27.24 11.97
CA TYR A 531 -2.22 26.74 11.31
C TYR A 531 -2.05 25.30 10.82
N LEU A 532 -3.11 24.50 10.90
CA LEU A 532 -3.20 23.24 10.17
C LEU A 532 -3.49 23.56 8.70
N VAL A 533 -2.70 23.01 7.80
CA VAL A 533 -2.82 23.18 6.34
C VAL A 533 -2.71 21.82 5.65
N TYR A 534 -3.04 21.75 4.36
CA TYR A 534 -2.81 20.57 3.53
C TYR A 534 -1.93 20.91 2.32
N ASP A 535 -1.06 19.99 1.92
CA ASP A 535 -0.36 20.03 0.63
C ASP A 535 0.12 18.61 0.23
N THR A 536 0.79 18.45 -0.90
CA THR A 536 1.48 17.22 -1.29
C THR A 536 2.83 17.13 -0.58
N VAL A 537 3.06 16.08 0.20
CA VAL A 537 4.33 15.82 0.89
C VAL A 537 5.00 14.59 0.27
N ARG A 538 6.33 14.65 0.08
CA ARG A 538 7.15 13.58 -0.50
C ARG A 538 8.26 13.17 0.44
N ILE A 539 8.52 11.87 0.54
CA ILE A 539 9.62 11.28 1.34
C ILE A 539 10.38 10.32 0.42
N GLY A 540 11.46 10.80 -0.20
CA GLY A 540 12.06 10.10 -1.35
C GLY A 540 11.00 9.84 -2.44
N ASN A 541 10.80 8.56 -2.79
CA ASN A 541 9.81 8.14 -3.79
C ASN A 541 8.37 8.04 -3.25
N LEU A 542 8.14 8.20 -1.94
CA LEU A 542 6.80 8.18 -1.35
C LEU A 542 6.09 9.52 -1.57
N VAL A 543 4.78 9.49 -1.91
CA VAL A 543 3.98 10.70 -2.13
C VAL A 543 2.67 10.63 -1.34
N SER A 544 2.51 11.51 -0.34
CA SER A 544 1.25 11.72 0.38
C SER A 544 0.55 12.96 -0.20
N VAL A 545 -0.48 12.76 -1.02
CA VAL A 545 -1.28 13.86 -1.57
C VAL A 545 -2.25 14.40 -0.52
N ALA A 546 -2.47 15.72 -0.49
CA ALA A 546 -3.33 16.38 0.50
C ALA A 546 -3.04 15.95 1.96
N GLN A 547 -1.76 15.85 2.31
CA GLN A 547 -1.28 15.57 3.66
C GLN A 547 -1.57 16.75 4.59
N PRO A 548 -2.31 16.58 5.70
CA PRO A 548 -2.40 17.59 6.75
C PRO A 548 -1.05 17.75 7.49
N PHE A 549 -0.58 18.99 7.65
CA PHE A 549 0.59 19.32 8.47
C PHE A 549 0.43 20.66 9.19
N GLY A 550 1.22 20.87 10.24
CA GLY A 550 1.30 22.15 10.94
C GLY A 550 2.23 23.13 10.23
N LEU A 551 1.71 24.28 9.81
CA LEU A 551 2.49 25.40 9.29
C LEU A 551 2.70 26.41 10.43
N SER A 552 3.92 26.43 10.97
CA SER A 552 4.29 27.19 12.17
C SER A 552 4.33 28.70 11.95
N LEU A 553 3.92 29.46 12.96
CA LEU A 553 4.02 30.92 13.04
C LEU A 553 4.80 31.41 14.27
N LYS A 554 4.91 30.56 15.30
CA LYS A 554 5.72 30.81 16.50
C LYS A 554 6.31 29.49 17.00
N GLU A 555 7.61 29.51 17.22
CA GLU A 555 8.43 28.47 17.84
C GLU A 555 9.17 29.06 19.05
N PHE A 556 9.60 28.19 19.97
CA PHE A 556 10.42 28.58 21.12
C PHE A 556 11.26 27.38 21.58
N GLY A 557 12.59 27.48 21.49
CA GLY A 557 13.53 26.42 21.84
C GLY A 557 13.94 25.53 20.66
N PHE A 558 13.76 25.99 19.43
CA PHE A 558 14.32 25.38 18.21
C PHE A 558 15.48 26.21 17.62
N GLU A 559 15.93 27.26 18.31
CA GLU A 559 16.95 28.19 17.82
C GLU A 559 18.27 27.55 17.37
N ASP A 560 18.62 26.34 17.81
CA ASP A 560 19.87 25.66 17.48
C ASP A 560 19.68 24.16 17.19
N VAL A 561 18.55 23.73 16.60
CA VAL A 561 18.40 22.35 16.09
C VAL A 561 18.97 22.20 14.66
N PRO A 562 19.29 20.97 14.20
CA PRO A 562 19.81 20.71 12.86
C PRO A 562 18.70 20.31 11.85
N PHE A 563 17.45 20.73 12.07
CA PHE A 563 16.32 20.34 11.24
C PHE A 563 15.25 21.44 11.18
N ASP A 564 14.62 21.57 10.02
CA ASP A 564 13.56 22.55 9.78
C ASP A 564 12.24 22.17 10.47
N GLY A 565 12.00 20.89 10.74
CA GLY A 565 10.75 20.44 11.34
C GLY A 565 10.78 19.01 11.87
N ILE A 566 9.62 18.52 12.31
CA ILE A 566 9.46 17.15 12.83
C ILE A 566 8.39 16.42 12.01
N LEU A 567 8.68 15.17 11.67
CA LEU A 567 7.78 14.21 11.03
C LEU A 567 7.48 13.08 12.01
N GLY A 568 6.34 13.19 12.69
CA GLY A 568 5.88 12.21 13.66
C GLY A 568 5.38 10.88 13.04
N LEU A 569 5.86 9.78 13.60
CA LEU A 569 5.51 8.38 13.28
C LEU A 569 4.80 7.65 14.45
N GLY A 570 4.46 8.37 15.52
CA GLY A 570 3.56 7.91 16.57
C GLY A 570 2.14 7.63 16.07
N TYR A 571 1.46 6.70 16.72
CA TYR A 571 0.08 6.31 16.40
C TYR A 571 -0.92 7.50 16.41
N PRO A 572 -2.03 7.41 15.65
CA PRO A 572 -3.11 8.39 15.68
C PRO A 572 -3.88 8.35 17.01
N ARG A 573 -3.46 9.18 17.97
CA ARG A 573 -4.34 9.68 19.03
C ARG A 573 -5.41 10.61 18.43
N PRO A 574 -6.44 11.04 19.19
CA PRO A 574 -7.06 12.33 18.94
C PRO A 574 -5.95 13.39 19.02
N THR A 575 -5.39 13.75 17.87
CA THR A 575 -4.09 14.44 17.82
C THR A 575 -4.21 15.86 18.35
N VAL A 576 -3.17 16.33 19.03
CA VAL A 576 -3.06 17.71 19.54
C VAL A 576 -3.16 18.75 18.40
N THR A 577 -2.94 18.31 17.15
CA THR A 577 -3.06 19.08 15.91
C THR A 577 -4.36 18.85 15.13
N GLY A 578 -5.15 17.83 15.45
CA GLY A 578 -6.28 17.36 14.65
C GLY A 578 -5.92 16.78 13.27
N ALA A 579 -4.63 16.55 13.00
CA ALA A 579 -4.12 15.95 11.77
C ALA A 579 -4.18 14.41 11.81
N SER A 580 -4.27 13.77 10.63
CA SER A 580 -3.88 12.36 10.46
C SER A 580 -2.37 12.28 10.22
N PRO A 581 -1.61 11.40 10.92
CA PRO A 581 -0.17 11.24 10.69
C PRO A 581 0.15 10.86 9.24
N ILE A 582 1.38 11.14 8.79
CA ILE A 582 1.77 10.89 7.40
C ILE A 582 1.82 9.41 7.06
N PHE A 583 2.24 8.56 8.02
CA PHE A 583 2.20 7.09 7.86
C PHE A 583 0.77 6.59 7.58
N ASP A 584 -0.22 7.03 8.37
CA ASP A 584 -1.63 6.69 8.16
C ASP A 584 -2.17 7.14 6.81
N ASN A 585 -1.70 8.25 6.26
CA ASN A 585 -2.19 8.77 4.98
C ASN A 585 -1.52 8.08 3.79
N LEU A 586 -0.22 7.81 3.85
CA LEU A 586 0.49 6.96 2.89
C LEU A 586 -0.15 5.55 2.85
N MET A 587 -0.53 4.99 4.00
CA MET A 587 -1.31 3.76 4.10
C MET A 587 -2.71 3.88 3.45
N LYS A 588 -3.50 4.91 3.79
CA LYS A 588 -4.85 5.12 3.21
C LYS A 588 -4.81 5.31 1.69
N GLN A 589 -3.77 5.95 1.18
CA GLN A 589 -3.56 6.20 -0.25
C GLN A 589 -2.99 4.97 -0.97
N GLY A 590 -2.47 3.97 -0.23
CA GLY A 590 -1.95 2.72 -0.77
C GLY A 590 -0.53 2.82 -1.33
N VAL A 591 0.28 3.76 -0.83
CA VAL A 591 1.66 3.98 -1.29
C VAL A 591 2.58 2.81 -0.93
N PHE A 592 2.26 2.07 0.13
CA PHE A 592 2.90 0.79 0.47
C PHE A 592 1.91 -0.20 1.09
N SER A 593 2.21 -1.50 0.97
CA SER A 593 1.28 -2.59 1.29
C SER A 593 1.38 -3.17 2.70
N GLU A 594 2.52 -3.04 3.38
CA GLU A 594 2.70 -3.53 4.75
C GLU A 594 2.57 -2.35 5.74
N PRO A 595 1.74 -2.45 6.80
CA PRO A 595 1.61 -1.42 7.84
C PRO A 595 2.79 -1.46 8.82
N VAL A 596 4.01 -1.39 8.26
CA VAL A 596 5.29 -1.43 8.97
C VAL A 596 6.17 -0.30 8.46
N PHE A 597 6.75 0.45 9.38
CA PHE A 597 7.99 1.17 9.16
C PHE A 597 9.08 0.58 10.07
N ALA A 598 10.34 0.80 9.73
CA ALA A 598 11.47 0.42 10.56
C ALA A 598 12.63 1.40 10.40
N PHE A 599 13.49 1.46 11.41
CA PHE A 599 14.75 2.19 11.35
C PHE A 599 15.90 1.19 11.33
N HIS A 600 16.84 1.38 10.41
CA HIS A 600 18.21 0.94 10.61
C HIS A 600 19.02 2.20 10.89
N LEU A 601 19.62 2.29 12.07
CA LEU A 601 20.50 3.39 12.43
C LEU A 601 21.93 2.87 12.43
N SER A 602 22.79 3.56 11.68
CA SER A 602 24.24 3.35 11.65
C SER A 602 24.91 4.36 12.59
N SER A 603 26.04 3.97 13.15
CA SER A 603 26.92 4.85 13.93
C SER A 603 27.93 5.62 13.07
N GLN A 604 27.99 5.34 11.77
CA GLN A 604 28.82 6.06 10.82
C GLN A 604 28.03 7.26 10.28
N LYS A 605 28.60 8.46 10.44
CA LYS A 605 28.00 9.71 9.94
C LYS A 605 27.73 9.71 8.43
N GLU A 606 28.59 9.05 7.66
CA GLU A 606 28.46 8.96 6.21
C GLU A 606 27.56 7.78 5.80
N ASN A 607 26.32 8.09 5.42
CA ASN A 607 25.38 7.23 4.66
C ASN A 607 25.30 5.74 5.09
N GLY A 608 24.90 5.48 6.35
CA GLY A 608 24.46 4.14 6.77
C GLY A 608 23.01 4.05 7.29
N SER A 609 22.42 5.15 7.73
CA SER A 609 21.11 5.14 8.40
C SER A 609 19.94 5.26 7.41
N VAL A 610 18.85 4.52 7.64
CA VAL A 610 17.66 4.47 6.75
C VAL A 610 16.38 4.32 7.57
N VAL A 611 15.38 5.17 7.28
CA VAL A 611 13.98 4.91 7.65
C VAL A 611 13.28 4.20 6.49
N MET A 612 12.74 3.03 6.76
CA MET A 612 12.07 2.15 5.81
C MET A 612 10.56 2.25 5.98
N PHE A 613 9.83 2.35 4.87
CA PHE A 613 8.37 2.27 4.84
C PHE A 613 7.90 1.10 3.98
N GLY A 614 6.83 0.43 4.41
CA GLY A 614 6.25 -0.70 3.69
C GLY A 614 6.89 -2.06 3.96
N GLY A 615 7.69 -2.19 5.02
CA GLY A 615 8.36 -3.44 5.39
C GLY A 615 9.64 -3.23 6.20
N VAL A 616 10.54 -4.21 6.14
CA VAL A 616 11.87 -4.22 6.76
C VAL A 616 12.90 -4.79 5.77
N ASN A 617 14.14 -4.28 5.73
CA ASN A 617 15.21 -5.01 5.03
C ASN A 617 15.76 -6.13 5.93
N ARG A 618 16.00 -7.31 5.37
CA ARG A 618 16.78 -8.36 6.04
C ARG A 618 18.27 -8.04 6.11
N ASP A 619 18.81 -7.24 5.20
CA ASP A 619 20.25 -6.90 5.19
C ASP A 619 20.67 -6.09 6.44
N TYR A 620 19.72 -5.41 7.08
CA TYR A 620 19.94 -4.55 8.25
C TYR A 620 19.76 -5.25 9.61
N TYR A 621 19.43 -6.55 9.67
CA TYR A 621 19.33 -7.28 10.94
C TYR A 621 19.72 -8.76 10.83
N LYS A 622 19.96 -9.42 11.97
CA LYS A 622 20.32 -10.84 12.06
C LYS A 622 19.31 -11.59 12.93
N GLY A 623 19.05 -12.85 12.61
CA GLY A 623 18.05 -13.68 13.31
C GLY A 623 16.61 -13.34 12.94
N GLU A 624 15.69 -13.56 13.87
CA GLU A 624 14.27 -13.19 13.72
C GLU A 624 13.95 -11.91 14.49
N LEU A 625 12.99 -11.12 13.99
CA LEU A 625 12.48 -9.95 14.71
C LEU A 625 11.61 -10.40 15.89
N ASN A 626 11.74 -9.71 17.03
CA ASN A 626 10.95 -9.96 18.23
C ASN A 626 9.72 -9.05 18.29
N TRP A 627 8.55 -9.60 18.64
CA TRP A 627 7.24 -8.96 18.46
C TRP A 627 6.65 -8.46 19.80
N VAL A 628 7.18 -7.33 20.30
CA VAL A 628 6.75 -6.72 21.58
C VAL A 628 5.40 -6.00 21.43
N PRO A 629 4.39 -6.29 22.28
CA PRO A 629 3.08 -5.62 22.20
C PRO A 629 3.15 -4.19 22.74
N VAL A 630 2.52 -3.26 22.00
CA VAL A 630 2.38 -1.85 22.43
C VAL A 630 1.41 -1.78 23.61
N SER A 631 1.88 -1.26 24.75
CA SER A 631 1.18 -1.29 26.04
C SER A 631 0.17 -0.16 26.22
N GLN A 632 0.33 0.97 25.51
CA GLN A 632 -0.60 2.09 25.54
C GLN A 632 -0.76 2.69 24.13
N VAL A 633 -1.94 2.52 23.54
CA VAL A 633 -2.27 3.03 22.20
C VAL A 633 -2.00 4.53 22.07
N GLY A 634 -1.44 4.94 20.93
CA GLY A 634 -1.22 6.33 20.58
C GLY A 634 0.21 6.86 20.76
N ASN A 635 1.08 6.11 21.43
CA ASN A 635 2.53 6.33 21.51
C ASN A 635 3.20 4.95 21.48
N TRP A 636 4.47 4.83 21.07
CA TRP A 636 5.19 3.56 21.04
C TRP A 636 5.68 3.13 22.43
N HIS A 637 4.75 3.00 23.38
CA HIS A 637 5.04 2.45 24.72
C HIS A 637 5.07 0.92 24.69
N ILE A 638 6.03 0.33 25.39
CA ILE A 638 6.16 -1.10 25.64
C ILE A 638 6.29 -1.38 27.15
N LYS A 639 5.99 -2.62 27.54
CA LYS A 639 6.33 -3.14 28.87
C LYS A 639 7.79 -3.63 28.87
N VAL A 640 8.58 -3.15 29.82
CA VAL A 640 9.89 -3.72 30.17
C VAL A 640 9.70 -4.58 31.41
N ASP A 641 10.24 -5.79 31.43
CA ASP A 641 10.09 -6.76 32.53
C ASP A 641 11.10 -6.54 33.66
N SER A 642 12.32 -6.15 33.32
CA SER A 642 13.39 -5.79 34.26
C SER A 642 14.43 -4.89 33.57
N ILE A 643 15.17 -4.11 34.34
CA ILE A 643 16.45 -3.55 33.88
C ILE A 643 17.52 -4.00 34.88
N SER A 644 18.56 -4.65 34.39
CA SER A 644 19.67 -5.17 35.19
C SER A 644 21.03 -4.71 34.67
N MET A 645 22.04 -4.76 35.53
CA MET A 645 23.43 -4.53 35.15
C MET A 645 24.32 -5.33 36.12
N ASN A 646 25.36 -5.98 35.61
CA ASN A 646 26.23 -6.88 36.37
C ASN A 646 25.42 -7.88 37.26
N GLY A 647 24.48 -8.60 36.65
CA GLY A 647 23.59 -9.57 37.31
C GLY A 647 22.57 -8.99 38.31
N THR A 648 22.58 -7.68 38.56
CA THR A 648 21.73 -7.03 39.58
C THR A 648 20.59 -6.24 38.93
N VAL A 649 19.33 -6.53 39.30
CA VAL A 649 18.17 -5.75 38.85
C VAL A 649 18.20 -4.34 39.47
N VAL A 650 18.50 -3.34 38.65
CA VAL A 650 18.63 -1.93 39.05
C VAL A 650 17.30 -1.18 39.02
N ALA A 651 16.40 -1.52 38.10
CA ALA A 651 15.09 -0.89 37.90
C ALA A 651 13.99 -1.90 37.55
N CYS A 652 12.73 -1.46 37.53
CA CYS A 652 11.62 -2.19 36.91
C CYS A 652 11.38 -3.60 37.50
N LYS A 653 11.67 -3.83 38.79
CA LYS A 653 11.62 -5.15 39.44
C LYS A 653 10.23 -5.83 39.46
N ARG A 654 9.16 -5.12 39.05
CA ARG A 654 7.79 -5.66 38.89
C ARG A 654 7.26 -5.42 37.46
N GLY A 655 8.16 -5.23 36.50
CA GLY A 655 7.89 -4.59 35.23
C GLY A 655 7.73 -3.06 35.37
N CYS A 656 7.89 -2.36 34.26
CA CYS A 656 7.69 -0.91 34.11
C CYS A 656 7.29 -0.57 32.67
N GLN A 657 7.08 0.71 32.37
CA GLN A 657 6.80 1.18 31.01
C GLN A 657 8.03 1.84 30.39
N ALA A 658 8.14 1.78 29.06
CA ALA A 658 9.14 2.51 28.29
C ALA A 658 8.52 3.04 26.99
N LEU A 659 8.72 4.32 26.68
CA LEU A 659 8.46 4.89 25.36
C LEU A 659 9.67 4.63 24.46
N LEU A 660 9.46 4.11 23.26
CA LEU A 660 10.49 4.02 22.22
C LEU A 660 10.48 5.31 21.38
N ASP A 661 11.59 6.06 21.40
CA ASP A 661 11.63 7.46 20.97
C ASP A 661 12.87 7.75 20.10
N THR A 662 12.68 7.86 18.79
CA THR A 662 13.72 8.34 17.85
C THR A 662 13.95 9.85 17.93
N GLY A 663 13.05 10.61 18.59
CA GLY A 663 13.13 12.06 18.74
C GLY A 663 14.00 12.52 19.92
N THR A 664 14.77 11.62 20.57
CA THR A 664 15.64 11.99 21.70
C THR A 664 16.96 11.22 21.72
N GLY A 665 18.07 11.95 21.86
CA GLY A 665 19.42 11.39 22.01
C GLY A 665 19.82 11.04 23.45
N PHE A 666 18.87 10.57 24.28
CA PHE A 666 19.15 10.21 25.69
C PHE A 666 18.23 9.12 26.24
N LEU A 667 18.79 8.17 26.99
CA LEU A 667 18.05 7.22 27.83
C LEU A 667 17.52 7.92 29.10
N ARG A 668 16.20 8.17 29.20
CA ARG A 668 15.60 8.94 30.31
C ARG A 668 14.84 8.05 31.28
N GLY A 669 15.18 8.09 32.56
CA GLY A 669 14.59 7.22 33.58
C GLY A 669 14.22 7.91 34.91
N PRO A 670 13.52 7.20 35.82
CA PRO A 670 13.23 7.71 37.16
C PRO A 670 14.53 7.90 37.97
N ARG A 671 14.56 8.94 38.82
CA ARG A 671 15.79 9.39 39.53
C ARG A 671 16.51 8.28 40.29
N GLY A 672 15.78 7.45 41.04
CA GLY A 672 16.35 6.36 41.84
C GLY A 672 17.13 5.35 41.00
N PRO A 673 16.50 4.67 40.03
CA PRO A 673 17.16 3.82 39.05
C PRO A 673 18.35 4.46 38.32
N VAL A 674 18.20 5.66 37.76
CA VAL A 674 19.28 6.36 37.05
C VAL A 674 20.47 6.62 37.98
N SER A 675 20.23 7.07 39.21
CA SER A 675 21.28 7.25 40.23
C SER A 675 21.92 5.95 40.74
N LYS A 676 21.33 4.76 40.49
CA LYS A 676 22.03 3.48 40.66
C LYS A 676 22.94 3.20 39.48
N ILE A 677 22.43 3.34 38.25
CA ILE A 677 23.19 3.07 37.02
C ILE A 677 24.46 3.93 36.99
N GLN A 678 24.33 5.25 37.17
CA GLN A 678 25.47 6.17 37.22
C GLN A 678 26.52 5.79 38.29
N LYS A 679 26.12 5.20 39.43
CA LYS A 679 27.05 4.71 40.46
C LYS A 679 27.77 3.42 40.06
N PHE A 680 27.08 2.48 39.42
CA PHE A 680 27.67 1.22 38.94
C PHE A 680 28.73 1.43 37.88
N ILE A 681 28.57 2.44 37.01
CA ILE A 681 29.55 2.81 35.98
C ILE A 681 30.57 3.84 36.46
N HIS A 682 30.62 4.11 37.77
CA HIS A 682 31.52 5.07 38.43
C HIS A 682 31.46 6.52 37.88
N ALA A 683 30.34 6.91 37.27
CA ALA A 683 30.19 8.22 36.65
C ALA A 683 30.14 9.37 37.69
N ARG A 684 30.77 10.49 37.34
CA ARG A 684 30.86 11.71 38.16
C ARG A 684 29.96 12.80 37.55
N PRO A 685 29.14 13.51 38.35
CA PRO A 685 28.26 14.54 37.82
C PRO A 685 29.07 15.77 37.35
N ILE A 686 28.71 16.32 36.19
CA ILE A 686 29.17 17.62 35.69
C ILE A 686 27.92 18.40 35.27
N GLY A 687 27.61 19.49 35.98
CA GLY A 687 26.40 20.29 35.75
C GLY A 687 25.11 19.48 35.94
N ARG A 688 24.45 19.12 34.83
CA ARG A 688 23.25 18.26 34.79
C ARG A 688 23.54 16.85 34.23
N GLU A 689 24.72 16.65 33.65
CA GLU A 689 25.17 15.41 33.02
C GLU A 689 26.10 14.63 33.96
N HIS A 690 26.56 13.47 33.51
CA HIS A 690 27.53 12.65 34.23
C HIS A 690 28.59 12.14 33.24
N VAL A 691 29.85 12.03 33.67
CA VAL A 691 30.97 11.53 32.86
C VAL A 691 31.65 10.32 33.49
N VAL A 692 32.12 9.39 32.65
CA VAL A 692 33.00 8.28 32.98
C VAL A 692 34.42 8.53 32.45
N SER A 693 35.39 7.70 32.81
CA SER A 693 36.70 7.75 32.14
C SER A 693 36.60 7.09 30.77
N CYS A 694 36.98 7.79 29.70
CA CYS A 694 36.98 7.22 28.34
C CYS A 694 37.82 5.93 28.25
N GLN A 695 38.94 5.86 28.98
CA GLN A 695 39.79 4.66 29.05
C GLN A 695 39.09 3.45 29.69
N SER A 696 38.01 3.67 30.45
CA SER A 696 37.25 2.61 31.11
C SER A 696 36.04 2.11 30.34
N VAL A 697 35.61 2.77 29.25
CA VAL A 697 34.34 2.49 28.55
C VAL A 697 34.20 1.02 28.21
N GLY A 698 35.13 0.44 27.43
CA GLY A 698 35.15 -0.99 27.08
C GLY A 698 35.43 -1.97 28.23
N THR A 699 35.36 -1.52 29.49
CA THR A 699 35.38 -2.35 30.70
C THR A 699 34.15 -2.16 31.59
N LEU A 700 33.25 -1.22 31.26
CA LEU A 700 31.99 -1.04 31.99
C LEU A 700 30.99 -2.16 31.63
N PRO A 701 30.15 -2.62 32.57
CA PRO A 701 29.19 -3.69 32.30
C PRO A 701 28.04 -3.22 31.40
N PRO A 702 27.47 -4.08 30.55
CA PRO A 702 26.29 -3.74 29.76
C PRO A 702 25.06 -3.51 30.65
N VAL A 703 24.18 -2.60 30.24
CA VAL A 703 22.84 -2.43 30.83
C VAL A 703 21.86 -3.30 30.06
N VAL A 704 21.29 -4.30 30.73
CA VAL A 704 20.41 -5.30 30.12
C VAL A 704 18.95 -4.94 30.38
N PHE A 705 18.21 -4.70 29.31
CA PHE A 705 16.76 -4.51 29.34
C PHE A 705 16.08 -5.86 29.05
N THR A 706 15.40 -6.44 30.03
CA THR A 706 14.57 -7.64 29.81
C THR A 706 13.22 -7.21 29.27
N ILE A 707 12.86 -7.62 28.05
CA ILE A 707 11.62 -7.23 27.37
C ILE A 707 10.97 -8.46 26.75
N ASN A 708 9.74 -8.78 27.18
CA ASN A 708 9.01 -10.00 26.80
C ASN A 708 9.80 -11.28 27.11
N GLY A 709 10.51 -11.29 28.24
CA GLY A 709 11.41 -12.39 28.64
C GLY A 709 12.70 -12.54 27.83
N ILE A 710 13.01 -11.62 26.91
CA ILE A 710 14.26 -11.61 26.13
C ILE A 710 15.15 -10.49 26.66
N ASP A 711 16.44 -10.79 26.90
CA ASP A 711 17.42 -9.83 27.37
C ASP A 711 18.09 -9.08 26.21
N TYR A 712 18.03 -7.75 26.25
CA TYR A 712 18.66 -6.83 25.30
C TYR A 712 19.83 -6.11 26.00
N PRO A 713 21.08 -6.58 25.86
CA PRO A 713 22.25 -5.93 26.43
C PRO A 713 22.64 -4.69 25.61
N VAL A 714 22.58 -3.52 26.23
CA VAL A 714 23.19 -2.28 25.70
C VAL A 714 24.64 -2.22 26.17
N PRO A 715 25.64 -2.30 25.28
CA PRO A 715 27.06 -2.23 25.65
C PRO A 715 27.46 -0.84 26.19
N ALA A 716 28.67 -0.72 26.72
CA ALA A 716 29.12 0.49 27.40
C ALA A 716 29.35 1.67 26.45
N GLU A 717 29.92 1.34 25.29
CA GLU A 717 29.99 2.16 24.09
C GLU A 717 28.62 2.72 23.70
N ALA A 718 27.53 2.02 24.06
CA ALA A 718 26.17 2.37 23.67
C ALA A 718 25.31 3.09 24.71
N TYR A 719 25.84 3.38 25.89
CA TYR A 719 25.25 4.36 26.81
C TYR A 719 26.24 5.46 27.21
N THR A 720 27.40 5.54 26.55
CA THR A 720 28.39 6.59 26.74
C THR A 720 28.73 7.29 25.42
N GLN A 721 29.13 8.56 25.51
CA GLN A 721 29.35 9.42 24.34
C GLN A 721 30.61 10.27 24.54
N SER A 722 31.58 10.14 23.63
CA SER A 722 32.78 10.97 23.62
C SER A 722 32.49 12.33 22.99
N LEU A 723 32.67 13.41 23.75
CA LEU A 723 32.58 14.79 23.28
C LEU A 723 33.72 15.61 23.89
N SER A 724 34.55 16.23 23.05
CA SER A 724 35.68 17.08 23.46
C SER A 724 36.61 16.44 24.51
N GLY A 725 36.85 15.13 24.41
CA GLY A 725 37.72 14.36 25.32
C GLY A 725 37.05 13.88 26.62
N TYR A 726 35.77 14.20 26.85
CA TYR A 726 34.98 13.70 27.97
C TYR A 726 34.02 12.62 27.48
N CYS A 727 33.91 11.50 28.22
CA CYS A 727 32.93 10.47 27.92
C CYS A 727 31.71 10.63 28.82
N PHE A 728 30.67 11.27 28.29
CA PHE A 728 29.39 11.48 28.94
C PHE A 728 28.59 10.17 29.03
N SER A 729 27.60 10.14 29.92
CA SER A 729 26.68 9.02 30.13
C SER A 729 25.27 9.46 29.75
N ASN A 730 24.65 8.77 28.78
CA ASN A 730 23.38 9.16 28.15
C ASN A 730 22.16 8.98 29.10
N PHE A 731 22.38 8.45 30.31
CA PHE A 731 21.34 8.22 31.33
C PHE A 731 20.94 9.50 32.07
N LEU A 732 19.86 10.15 31.61
CA LEU A 732 19.30 11.36 32.23
C LEU A 732 18.09 11.07 33.14
N VAL A 733 17.88 11.93 34.13
CA VAL A 733 16.73 11.87 35.04
C VAL A 733 15.52 12.55 34.41
N ARG A 734 14.42 11.81 34.21
CA ARG A 734 13.12 12.36 33.78
C ARG A 734 12.58 13.32 34.86
N PRO A 735 12.21 14.57 34.51
CA PRO A 735 11.52 15.47 35.44
C PRO A 735 10.19 14.86 35.92
N PRO A 736 9.84 14.94 37.22
CA PRO A 736 8.65 14.30 37.73
C PRO A 736 7.39 14.98 37.20
N ARG A 737 6.55 14.22 36.48
CA ARG A 737 5.15 14.58 36.20
C ARG A 737 4.23 13.87 37.19
N VAL A 738 3.12 14.52 37.52
CA VAL A 738 2.12 13.95 38.44
C VAL A 738 1.51 12.68 37.83
N ASN A 739 1.39 11.63 38.65
CA ASN A 739 0.80 10.32 38.33
C ASN A 739 1.51 9.42 37.29
N GLU A 740 2.69 9.78 36.78
CA GLU A 740 3.49 8.86 35.95
C GLU A 740 4.31 7.89 36.82
N SER A 741 3.80 6.66 37.02
CA SER A 741 4.58 5.53 37.57
C SER A 741 5.78 5.16 36.67
N GLU A 742 6.75 4.36 37.17
CA GLU A 742 8.05 4.10 36.51
C GLU A 742 7.98 3.98 34.97
N THR A 743 8.25 5.09 34.27
CA THR A 743 8.15 5.18 32.81
C THR A 743 9.44 5.78 32.24
N TRP A 744 10.17 4.93 31.52
CA TRP A 744 11.38 5.29 30.79
C TRP A 744 11.04 5.93 29.44
N VAL A 745 12.02 6.64 28.88
CA VAL A 745 12.11 6.93 27.45
C VAL A 745 13.41 6.29 26.98
N LEU A 746 13.29 5.40 25.99
CA LEU A 746 14.40 4.70 25.37
C LEU A 746 14.60 5.30 23.99
N GLU A 747 15.67 6.07 23.90
CA GLU A 747 16.39 6.35 22.66
C GLU A 747 16.62 5.06 21.85
N LEU A 748 16.50 5.16 20.52
CA LEU A 748 16.69 4.05 19.58
C LEU A 748 17.99 4.17 18.75
N SER A 749 18.85 5.15 19.05
CA SER A 749 20.04 5.49 18.26
C SER A 749 21.08 4.36 18.17
N ASN A 750 21.93 4.42 17.14
CA ASN A 750 23.15 3.62 17.09
C ASN A 750 24.38 4.49 17.47
N PRO A 751 25.13 4.13 18.52
CA PRO A 751 26.18 4.96 19.10
C PRO A 751 27.64 4.47 18.89
N ASP A 752 27.89 3.43 18.09
CA ASP A 752 29.24 2.86 17.80
C ASP A 752 30.17 3.82 16.99
N ALA A 753 30.31 5.07 17.43
CA ALA A 753 31.07 6.15 16.78
C ALA A 753 32.57 6.03 17.12
N ASN A 754 33.22 4.98 16.62
CA ASN A 754 34.62 4.70 16.97
C ASN A 754 35.46 4.22 15.77
N THR A 755 36.04 5.17 15.02
CA THR A 755 37.44 5.17 14.55
C THR A 755 37.72 6.44 13.75
N GLY A 756 38.87 7.08 13.97
CA GLY A 756 39.20 8.37 13.35
C GLY A 756 40.37 9.06 14.04
N GLN A 757 41.57 8.50 13.88
CA GLN A 757 42.79 9.04 14.48
C GLN A 757 43.25 10.30 13.72
N ALA A 758 42.93 11.47 14.25
CA ALA A 758 43.41 12.77 13.76
C ALA A 758 44.54 13.31 14.66
N ASP A 759 45.48 14.05 14.06
CA ASP A 759 46.77 14.35 14.69
C ASP A 759 46.74 15.39 15.83
N VAL A 760 47.73 15.27 16.71
CA VAL A 760 47.89 16.14 17.89
C VAL A 760 48.67 17.40 17.53
N SER A 761 47.97 18.45 17.10
CA SER A 761 48.49 19.83 17.19
C SER A 761 47.40 20.90 17.16
N GLU A 762 47.00 21.40 18.33
CA GLU A 762 47.22 22.81 18.69
C GLU A 762 47.08 23.06 20.20
N THR A 763 47.60 24.20 20.67
CA THR A 763 47.92 24.40 22.10
C THR A 763 46.78 24.94 22.94
N LEU A 764 46.54 24.32 24.10
CA LEU A 764 45.78 24.93 25.19
C LEU A 764 46.56 26.10 25.84
N SER A 765 45.91 27.25 26.00
CA SER A 765 46.32 28.35 26.88
C SER A 765 45.16 28.72 27.82
N PRO A 766 45.33 28.71 29.16
CA PRO A 766 44.22 28.83 30.12
C PRO A 766 43.95 30.26 30.62
N GLU A 767 42.93 30.36 31.51
CA GLU A 767 42.51 31.54 32.31
C GLU A 767 41.70 32.62 31.55
N SER A 768 40.85 33.46 32.17
CA SER A 768 40.62 33.70 33.60
C SER A 768 39.18 34.14 33.98
N SER A 769 38.84 33.96 35.26
CA SER A 769 37.95 34.81 36.10
C SER A 769 36.41 34.82 35.92
N ILE A 770 35.74 34.92 37.09
CA ILE A 770 34.31 35.24 37.30
C ILE A 770 34.27 36.48 38.21
N PRO A 771 33.31 37.42 38.03
CA PRO A 771 32.74 38.09 39.20
C PRO A 771 31.20 38.20 39.20
N THR A 772 30.66 37.89 40.37
CA THR A 772 29.27 37.74 40.82
C THR A 772 28.38 39.00 40.92
N ARG A 773 27.06 38.73 41.05
CA ARG A 773 26.01 39.40 41.89
C ARG A 773 25.00 40.38 41.24
N ALA A 774 23.87 40.54 41.96
CA ALA A 774 22.58 41.17 41.61
C ALA A 774 22.23 42.27 42.68
N PRO A 775 21.00 42.80 42.93
CA PRO A 775 19.63 42.46 42.43
C PRO A 775 18.62 43.66 42.20
N SER A 776 17.32 43.34 41.96
CA SER A 776 16.09 44.13 42.31
C SER A 776 15.79 45.48 41.60
N THR A 777 14.57 46.04 41.47
CA THR A 777 13.15 45.58 41.56
C THR A 777 12.19 46.61 40.94
N ALA A 778 11.03 46.15 40.42
CA ALA A 778 9.66 46.73 40.39
C ALA A 778 9.36 48.24 40.11
N LEU A 779 8.32 48.48 39.29
CA LEU A 779 7.19 49.45 39.42
C LEU A 779 6.38 49.37 38.09
N GLU A 780 5.15 48.82 38.07
CA GLU A 780 3.83 49.47 38.27
C GLU A 780 3.26 50.18 37.02
N ALA A 781 1.98 50.60 37.03
CA ALA A 781 1.13 50.61 35.83
C ALA A 781 0.00 51.67 35.81
N LYS A 782 -0.69 51.72 34.65
CA LYS A 782 -2.06 52.23 34.34
C LYS A 782 -2.27 53.68 33.88
N GLU A 783 -3.36 53.79 33.10
CA GLU A 783 -4.20 54.98 32.79
C GLU A 783 -3.58 56.09 31.91
N GLY A 784 -4.33 56.80 31.05
CA GLY A 784 -5.72 56.56 30.60
C GLY A 784 -6.36 57.69 29.77
N MET A 785 -7.30 57.33 28.88
CA MET A 785 -8.31 58.18 28.19
C MET A 785 -7.89 59.19 27.09
N CYS A 786 -8.90 59.68 26.36
CA CYS A 786 -8.84 60.41 25.08
C CYS A 786 -9.35 61.86 25.21
N TRP A 787 -9.17 62.68 24.17
CA TRP A 787 -10.12 63.70 23.67
C TRP A 787 -9.86 64.02 22.17
N THR A 788 -10.60 64.96 21.55
CA THR A 788 -10.87 65.01 20.10
C THR A 788 -10.84 66.42 19.48
N LEU A 789 -10.72 66.49 18.13
CA LEU A 789 -10.87 67.68 17.24
C LEU A 789 -9.71 68.71 17.35
N GLU A 790 -9.46 69.62 16.39
CA GLU A 790 -10.25 70.05 15.22
C GLU A 790 -9.38 70.37 13.96
N GLU A 791 -9.85 71.21 13.03
CA GLU A 791 -9.34 71.45 11.65
C GLU A 791 -8.18 72.46 11.54
N GLY A 792 -7.59 72.64 10.34
CA GLY A 792 -6.99 73.95 9.97
C GLY A 792 -5.75 74.05 9.06
N ASP A 793 -5.85 73.65 7.77
CA ASP A 793 -5.14 74.21 6.59
C ASP A 793 -3.58 74.29 6.55
N GLY A 794 -2.98 74.55 5.36
CA GLY A 794 -1.55 74.87 5.20
C GLY A 794 -0.75 74.03 4.19
N SER A 795 -0.77 74.44 2.92
CA SER A 795 -0.04 73.87 1.77
C SER A 795 1.41 73.37 2.00
N GLY A 796 1.71 72.13 1.56
CA GLY A 796 3.07 71.61 1.40
C GLY A 796 3.13 70.41 0.43
N ILE A 797 4.01 70.44 -0.58
CA ILE A 797 4.01 69.45 -1.68
C ILE A 797 4.93 68.26 -1.37
N HIS A 798 4.36 67.06 -1.20
CA HIS A 798 5.01 65.80 -1.57
C HIS A 798 3.97 64.75 -1.99
N ARG A 799 4.16 64.14 -3.17
CA ARG A 799 3.38 62.97 -3.59
C ARG A 799 4.09 61.69 -3.16
N GLY A 800 3.57 61.01 -2.15
CA GLY A 800 3.93 59.65 -1.77
C GLY A 800 2.65 58.86 -1.47
N CYS A 801 2.51 57.67 -2.05
CA CYS A 801 1.26 56.90 -1.92
C CYS A 801 1.11 56.31 -0.52
N HIS A 802 -0.07 56.48 0.08
CA HIS A 802 -0.44 55.85 1.35
C HIS A 802 -0.33 54.32 1.28
N MET A 803 0.27 53.71 2.30
CA MET A 803 -0.12 52.35 2.69
C MET A 803 -1.57 52.37 3.20
N GLY A 804 -2.43 51.51 2.64
CA GLY A 804 -3.72 51.22 3.24
C GLY A 804 -3.52 50.41 4.51
N ASN A 805 -3.77 50.99 5.68
CA ASN A 805 -3.49 50.37 6.98
C ASN A 805 -4.57 49.33 7.35
N GLY A 806 -4.55 48.19 6.66
CA GLY A 806 -5.49 47.10 6.85
C GLY A 806 -5.14 46.23 8.05
N THR A 807 -5.90 46.36 9.14
CA THR A 807 -5.82 45.52 10.36
C THR A 807 -6.41 44.11 10.15
N GLY A 808 -6.09 43.48 9.01
CA GLY A 808 -6.46 42.11 8.70
C GLY A 808 -5.73 41.12 9.60
N LYS A 809 -6.49 40.27 10.31
CA LYS A 809 -5.91 39.03 10.83
C LYS A 809 -5.44 38.20 9.64
N VAL A 810 -4.18 37.78 9.66
CA VAL A 810 -3.64 36.81 8.68
C VAL A 810 -4.25 35.44 8.99
N THR A 811 -5.43 35.18 8.44
CA THR A 811 -5.96 33.83 8.26
C THR A 811 -5.16 33.14 7.15
N ALA A 812 -5.06 31.81 7.20
CA ALA A 812 -4.35 31.07 6.16
C ALA A 812 -4.95 31.24 4.76
N GLU A 813 -6.24 31.61 4.67
CA GLU A 813 -6.95 31.89 3.41
C GLU A 813 -6.54 33.22 2.76
N ASN A 814 -6.07 34.21 3.54
CA ASN A 814 -5.69 35.54 3.04
C ASN A 814 -4.24 35.62 2.49
N ALA A 815 -3.47 34.52 2.52
CA ALA A 815 -2.07 34.52 2.13
C ALA A 815 -1.83 34.68 0.61
N CYS A 816 -2.76 34.21 -0.23
CA CYS A 816 -2.53 34.03 -1.68
C CYS A 816 -3.32 35.00 -2.58
N SER A 817 -3.98 36.02 -2.03
CA SER A 817 -4.74 37.01 -2.82
C SER A 817 -3.80 38.02 -3.49
N SER A 818 -3.72 37.96 -4.83
CA SER A 818 -2.86 38.83 -5.64
C SER A 818 -3.22 40.33 -5.52
N PRO A 819 -2.23 41.24 -5.44
CA PRO A 819 -2.44 42.65 -5.73
C PRO A 819 -2.94 42.84 -7.17
N ALA A 820 -3.85 43.78 -7.39
CA ALA A 820 -4.29 44.11 -8.75
C ALA A 820 -3.12 44.67 -9.58
N SER A 821 -2.97 44.19 -10.82
CA SER A 821 -1.88 44.57 -11.71
C SER A 821 -1.89 46.08 -12.05
N PRO A 822 -0.78 46.81 -11.85
CA PRO A 822 -0.64 48.16 -12.39
C PRO A 822 -0.70 48.12 -13.93
N LYS A 823 -1.59 48.90 -14.54
CA LYS A 823 -1.56 49.12 -16.00
C LYS A 823 -0.34 49.98 -16.37
N PRO A 824 0.30 49.75 -17.53
CA PRO A 824 1.45 50.54 -17.94
C PRO A 824 1.04 51.99 -18.24
N VAL A 825 1.85 52.93 -17.78
CA VAL A 825 1.86 54.33 -18.23
C VAL A 825 3.26 54.61 -18.76
N LEU A 826 3.33 55.26 -19.94
CA LEU A 826 4.55 55.41 -20.73
C LEU A 826 5.12 56.82 -20.63
N PHE A 827 6.45 56.91 -20.46
CA PHE A 827 7.29 58.10 -20.64
C PHE A 827 7.04 59.28 -19.64
N ASN A 828 7.97 60.22 -19.44
CA ASN A 828 9.26 60.45 -20.11
C ASN A 828 10.30 61.07 -19.16
N PHE A 829 11.59 60.89 -19.49
CA PHE A 829 12.81 61.35 -18.78
C PHE A 829 13.08 60.74 -17.39
#